data_AF-A0A9P1DTL1-F1
#
_entry.id   AF-A0A9P1DTL1-F1
#
_cell.length_a   1.000
_cell.length_b   1.000
_cell.length_c   1.000
_cell.angle_alpha   90.00
_cell.angle_beta   90.00
_cell.angle_gamma   90.00
#
_symmetry.space_group_name_H-M   'P 1'
#
loop_
_entity.id
_entity.type
_entity.pdbx_description
1 polymer ?
#
loop_
_entity_poly.entity_id
_entity_poly.type
_entity_poly.pdbx_seq_one_letter_code
_entity_poly.pdbx_strand_id
1 'polypeptide(L)'
;MEGYKASPCAVLLAAGRGSRLVPYTDALPTALISLGGRSLVAHSVAALRRLGVEDFYICRGWKGDVFEDHLDELGPGVQLIDCLDFASTGMLESLRLALRHVEVGRALYVCYGDIIFRPCVARQLLEAHGDIRVVVNAAAPGRQSKGFAEVEVVSTSGVGKARLVRRIGKNRHVHEADMAGEFAGLMKFTAAGRQILDETLKRLFQEDTSCTGQSTTFTLPWWLEPVQRASLCDLLQYMADEGVSIHVAMGFGGWHEVNTPQDLQRAWNDTALFLSAEDTREQVKAMGSCLLSEANDLKRPLPIVAKELNVSLELLECLLQGNLEVSDAFDVIRKMSEVYAVPLNDLWLDADDTNCGVRCFSLEAAESSSRVLDRQDKSGHRTPYYEYRDSAMSRCSQFRPEWIKVLRVVTSGDPLDPDIQMNNGHLMMQTTLFIGPVDFYWTDRHGHVHRREMNTGDSNYISPFVPHSFSARAESPEAIIIAVTYGGAVRCAFREVSRVGATNVGKLAGDWRDPVEARKCLLKRRLDAECLTFQDLVDQLKMPPGRVEELVAGQEATALELQALAEVLHVRLSDLMVCPLKDEEEVVVTSAAGSRSKARKSRSYVLAPLARTRHQPDLKTFELEVLDAAQPGEGLSCGLHTFVYHFGSVPVELTWGKDSAQLLRPGDSAYVAPMVEHRFSVVPDAQALAVRRPNPNGSAHGLGRRLLVVRIPGQLSGETLAEYATFSAFGRDRVGAETVRWYN
;
A
#
# COMPACT_ATOMS: atom_id res chain seq x y z
N MET A 1 -31.70 -14.03 -35.68
CA MET A 1 -30.30 -14.27 -36.09
C MET A 1 -29.52 -13.01 -35.76
N GLU A 2 -28.97 -12.92 -34.56
CA GLU A 2 -27.97 -11.89 -34.24
C GLU A 2 -26.73 -12.16 -35.08
N GLY A 3 -26.36 -11.21 -35.94
CA GLY A 3 -25.19 -11.34 -36.81
C GLY A 3 -23.94 -11.52 -35.96
N TYR A 4 -23.12 -12.53 -36.28
CA TYR A 4 -21.78 -12.71 -35.75
C TYR A 4 -20.99 -11.40 -35.89
N LYS A 5 -20.85 -10.62 -34.81
CA LYS A 5 -19.89 -9.52 -34.75
C LYS A 5 -18.51 -10.15 -34.61
N ALA A 6 -17.61 -9.86 -35.55
CA ALA A 6 -16.21 -10.27 -35.43
C ALA A 6 -15.62 -9.80 -34.09
N SER A 7 -14.85 -10.65 -33.42
CA SER A 7 -14.22 -10.32 -32.13
C SER A 7 -13.30 -9.09 -32.29
N PRO A 8 -13.20 -8.19 -31.30
CA PRO A 8 -12.28 -7.06 -31.36
C PRO A 8 -10.81 -7.50 -31.32
N CYS A 9 -9.91 -6.67 -31.84
CA CYS A 9 -8.46 -6.85 -31.75
C CYS A 9 -7.81 -5.71 -30.97
N ALA A 10 -6.55 -5.86 -30.57
CA ALA A 10 -5.80 -4.83 -29.87
C ALA A 10 -4.39 -4.62 -30.43
N VAL A 11 -3.96 -3.36 -30.53
CA VAL A 11 -2.58 -2.96 -30.80
C VAL A 11 -1.97 -2.36 -29.54
N LEU A 12 -0.79 -2.86 -29.14
CA LEU A 12 -0.03 -2.39 -27.99
C LEU A 12 1.27 -1.75 -28.45
N LEU A 13 1.44 -0.46 -28.15
CA LEU A 13 2.61 0.32 -28.59
C LEU A 13 3.75 0.20 -27.56
N ALA A 14 4.60 -0.81 -27.69
CA ALA A 14 5.64 -1.17 -26.73
C ALA A 14 7.09 -0.98 -27.25
N ALA A 15 7.28 -0.10 -28.25
CA ALA A 15 8.57 0.08 -28.92
C ALA A 15 9.57 0.97 -28.14
N GLY A 16 9.08 1.70 -27.13
CA GLY A 16 9.86 2.69 -26.38
C GLY A 16 10.87 2.09 -25.39
N ARG A 17 11.96 2.84 -25.13
CA ARG A 17 13.01 2.45 -24.18
C ARG A 17 12.65 2.66 -22.70
N GLY A 18 11.90 3.72 -22.37
CA GLY A 18 11.67 4.16 -20.98
C GLY A 18 12.95 4.59 -20.25
N SER A 19 13.59 5.66 -20.74
CA SER A 19 14.85 6.18 -20.17
C SER A 19 14.76 6.64 -18.70
N ARG A 20 13.56 6.96 -18.22
CA ARG A 20 13.29 7.40 -16.84
C ARG A 20 13.22 6.26 -15.82
N LEU A 21 13.30 5.01 -16.29
CA LEU A 21 13.28 3.78 -15.48
C LEU A 21 14.64 3.08 -15.42
N VAL A 22 15.74 3.75 -15.79
CA VAL A 22 17.09 3.19 -15.57
C VAL A 22 17.31 2.97 -14.06
N PRO A 23 17.87 1.81 -13.63
CA PRO A 23 18.49 0.75 -14.44
C PRO A 23 17.55 -0.38 -14.90
N TYR A 24 16.25 -0.39 -14.56
CA TYR A 24 15.31 -1.45 -14.95
C TYR A 24 15.25 -1.66 -16.47
N THR A 25 15.39 -0.58 -17.25
CA THR A 25 15.29 -0.62 -18.71
C THR A 25 16.61 -0.82 -19.46
N ASP A 26 17.72 -1.03 -18.73
CA ASP A 26 19.01 -1.34 -19.35
C ASP A 26 19.03 -2.75 -19.93
N ALA A 27 18.39 -3.71 -19.24
CA ALA A 27 18.34 -5.10 -19.63
C ALA A 27 17.07 -5.46 -20.43
N LEU A 28 15.98 -4.71 -20.26
CA LEU A 28 14.62 -5.12 -20.60
C LEU A 28 13.78 -3.94 -21.14
N PRO A 29 12.87 -4.11 -22.12
CA PRO A 29 11.89 -3.09 -22.49
C PRO A 29 10.96 -2.70 -21.33
N THR A 30 10.50 -1.44 -21.25
CA THR A 30 9.56 -0.99 -20.19
C THR A 30 8.33 -1.87 -20.09
N ALA A 31 7.75 -2.23 -21.23
CA ALA A 31 6.54 -3.04 -21.32
C ALA A 31 6.71 -4.44 -20.70
N LEU A 32 7.94 -4.95 -20.61
CA LEU A 32 8.23 -6.24 -20.01
C LEU A 32 8.55 -6.16 -18.51
N ILE A 33 8.64 -4.97 -17.92
CA ILE A 33 8.93 -4.82 -16.48
C ILE A 33 7.90 -5.62 -15.68
N SER A 34 8.41 -6.50 -14.81
CA SER A 34 7.56 -7.36 -14.00
C SER A 34 6.94 -6.59 -12.84
N LEU A 35 5.63 -6.78 -12.67
CA LEU A 35 4.82 -6.17 -11.63
C LEU A 35 3.80 -7.21 -11.16
N GLY A 36 3.83 -7.59 -9.89
CA GLY A 36 2.92 -8.62 -9.36
C GLY A 36 3.03 -9.98 -10.06
N GLY A 37 4.24 -10.36 -10.52
CA GLY A 37 4.50 -11.64 -11.19
C GLY A 37 4.16 -11.69 -12.68
N ARG A 38 3.74 -10.57 -13.29
CA ARG A 38 3.50 -10.46 -14.74
C ARG A 38 4.12 -9.20 -15.33
N SER A 39 4.47 -9.21 -16.61
CA SER A 39 4.90 -8.01 -17.35
C SER A 39 3.77 -6.99 -17.48
N LEU A 40 4.09 -5.69 -17.59
CA LEU A 40 3.09 -4.63 -17.79
C LEU A 40 2.19 -4.92 -18.99
N VAL A 41 2.79 -5.37 -20.10
CA VAL A 41 2.08 -5.74 -21.31
C VAL A 41 1.15 -6.95 -21.09
N ALA A 42 1.57 -7.95 -20.30
CA ALA A 42 0.73 -9.10 -19.99
C ALA A 42 -0.49 -8.73 -19.14
N HIS A 43 -0.36 -7.73 -18.25
CA HIS A 43 -1.51 -7.17 -17.54
C HIS A 43 -2.53 -6.55 -18.49
N SER A 44 -2.07 -5.72 -19.42
CA SER A 44 -2.94 -5.09 -20.44
C SER A 44 -3.61 -6.11 -21.35
N VAL A 45 -2.87 -7.13 -21.81
CA VAL A 45 -3.42 -8.26 -22.58
C VAL A 45 -4.47 -9.01 -21.78
N ALA A 46 -4.19 -9.36 -20.53
CA ALA A 46 -5.15 -10.07 -19.66
C ALA A 46 -6.43 -9.26 -19.42
N ALA A 47 -6.31 -7.94 -19.21
CA ALA A 47 -7.46 -7.06 -19.02
C ALA A 47 -8.35 -6.99 -20.26
N LEU A 48 -7.76 -6.87 -21.45
CA LEU A 48 -8.48 -6.82 -22.73
C LEU A 48 -9.07 -8.17 -23.12
N ARG A 49 -8.41 -9.30 -22.81
CA ARG A 49 -8.98 -10.65 -23.01
C ARG A 49 -10.30 -10.84 -22.26
N ARG A 50 -10.41 -10.31 -21.04
CA ARG A 50 -11.67 -10.33 -20.28
C ARG A 50 -12.81 -9.56 -20.96
N LEU A 51 -12.51 -8.73 -21.96
CA LEU A 51 -13.48 -8.01 -22.78
C LEU A 51 -13.70 -8.66 -24.17
N GLY A 52 -13.20 -9.88 -24.37
CA GLY A 52 -13.38 -10.64 -25.60
C GLY A 52 -12.39 -10.29 -26.72
N VAL A 53 -11.26 -9.65 -26.41
CA VAL A 53 -10.18 -9.46 -27.38
C VAL A 53 -9.37 -10.75 -27.49
N GLU A 54 -9.23 -11.27 -28.71
CA GLU A 54 -8.52 -12.53 -28.98
C GLU A 54 -7.18 -12.31 -29.69
N ASP A 55 -7.11 -11.31 -30.57
CA ASP A 55 -5.92 -11.00 -31.36
C ASP A 55 -5.20 -9.75 -30.87
N PHE A 56 -3.90 -9.88 -30.63
CA PHE A 56 -3.04 -8.85 -30.07
C PHE A 56 -1.83 -8.61 -30.98
N TYR A 57 -1.55 -7.35 -31.29
CA TYR A 57 -0.42 -6.93 -32.11
C TYR A 57 0.47 -6.02 -31.26
N ILE A 58 1.62 -6.54 -30.81
CA ILE A 58 2.55 -5.82 -29.93
C ILE A 58 3.68 -5.23 -30.77
N CYS A 59 3.71 -3.90 -30.88
CA CYS A 59 4.79 -3.17 -31.55
C CYS A 59 6.02 -3.14 -30.64
N ARG A 60 7.13 -3.75 -31.05
CA ARG A 60 8.36 -3.84 -30.26
C ARG A 60 9.54 -3.15 -30.96
N GLY A 61 10.44 -2.58 -30.18
CA GLY A 61 11.54 -1.75 -30.68
C GLY A 61 12.80 -1.98 -29.85
N TRP A 62 13.09 -1.08 -28.92
CA TRP A 62 14.21 -1.24 -27.98
C TRP A 62 14.15 -2.61 -27.31
N LYS A 63 15.18 -3.44 -27.52
CA LYS A 63 15.29 -4.81 -26.97
C LYS A 63 14.07 -5.70 -27.25
N GLY A 64 13.51 -5.57 -28.45
CA GLY A 64 12.32 -6.33 -28.86
C GLY A 64 12.50 -7.85 -28.85
N ASP A 65 13.73 -8.35 -29.01
CA ASP A 65 14.08 -9.77 -28.92
C ASP A 65 13.63 -10.40 -27.59
N VAL A 66 13.73 -9.67 -26.48
CA VAL A 66 13.33 -10.17 -25.15
C VAL A 66 11.83 -10.56 -25.06
N PHE A 67 10.98 -10.05 -25.97
CA PHE A 67 9.57 -10.47 -26.02
C PHE A 67 9.39 -11.95 -26.41
N GLU A 68 10.34 -12.55 -27.13
CA GLU A 68 10.26 -13.96 -27.53
C GLU A 68 10.22 -14.89 -26.30
N ASP A 69 11.00 -14.55 -25.26
CA ASP A 69 11.04 -15.29 -23.99
C ASP A 69 9.75 -15.13 -23.15
N HIS A 70 8.87 -14.21 -23.52
CA HIS A 70 7.63 -13.88 -22.79
C HIS A 70 6.36 -14.28 -23.54
N LEU A 71 6.46 -14.94 -24.70
CA LEU A 71 5.28 -15.34 -25.48
C LEU A 71 4.33 -16.28 -24.72
N ASP A 72 4.88 -17.20 -23.93
CA ASP A 72 4.08 -18.11 -23.09
C ASP A 72 3.25 -17.35 -22.05
N GLU A 73 3.83 -16.30 -21.47
CA GLU A 73 3.14 -15.41 -20.53
C GLU A 73 1.99 -14.65 -21.20
N LEU A 74 2.25 -14.13 -22.40
CA LEU A 74 1.29 -13.37 -23.20
C LEU A 74 0.15 -14.26 -23.69
N GLY A 75 0.39 -15.54 -23.96
CA GLY A 75 -0.59 -16.53 -24.40
C GLY A 75 -0.97 -16.43 -25.88
N PRO A 76 -1.96 -17.21 -26.35
CA PRO A 76 -2.28 -17.36 -27.77
C PRO A 76 -2.87 -16.09 -28.42
N GLY A 77 -2.76 -15.98 -29.74
CA GLY A 77 -3.31 -14.84 -30.50
C GLY A 77 -2.45 -13.58 -30.49
N VAL A 78 -1.21 -13.68 -29.98
CA VAL A 78 -0.26 -12.57 -29.89
C VAL A 78 0.70 -12.61 -31.09
N GLN A 79 0.81 -11.49 -31.79
CA GLN A 79 1.75 -11.26 -32.87
C GLN A 79 2.69 -10.10 -32.51
N LEU A 80 3.98 -10.30 -32.71
CA LEU A 80 5.01 -9.29 -32.47
C LEU A 80 5.30 -8.54 -33.78
N ILE A 81 5.28 -7.21 -33.73
CA ILE A 81 5.50 -6.34 -34.88
C ILE A 81 6.79 -5.55 -34.66
N ASP A 82 7.79 -5.77 -35.53
CA ASP A 82 9.09 -5.13 -35.41
C ASP A 82 9.05 -3.67 -35.87
N CYS A 83 9.34 -2.76 -34.94
CA CYS A 83 9.54 -1.33 -35.18
C CYS A 83 11.04 -1.02 -35.14
N LEU A 84 11.79 -1.49 -36.15
CA LEU A 84 13.26 -1.40 -36.17
C LEU A 84 13.78 0.05 -36.07
N ASP A 85 13.04 1.01 -36.62
CA ASP A 85 13.42 2.43 -36.64
C ASP A 85 12.92 3.22 -35.41
N PHE A 86 12.51 2.54 -34.33
CA PHE A 86 11.90 3.14 -33.12
C PHE A 86 12.68 4.31 -32.51
N ALA A 87 14.00 4.39 -32.72
CA ALA A 87 14.84 5.48 -32.21
C ALA A 87 14.60 6.80 -32.97
N SER A 88 14.05 6.73 -34.19
CA SER A 88 13.86 7.86 -35.09
C SER A 88 12.39 8.14 -35.43
N THR A 89 11.49 7.22 -35.07
CA THR A 89 10.05 7.25 -35.35
C THR A 89 9.21 7.35 -34.07
N GLY A 90 7.95 7.77 -34.22
CA GLY A 90 6.98 7.95 -33.14
C GLY A 90 5.96 6.82 -33.05
N MET A 91 5.02 6.98 -32.11
CA MET A 91 3.93 6.02 -31.88
C MET A 91 3.02 5.84 -33.09
N LEU A 92 2.81 6.90 -33.88
CA LEU A 92 1.95 6.84 -35.05
C LEU A 92 2.48 5.89 -36.13
N GLU A 93 3.79 5.87 -36.34
CA GLU A 93 4.44 4.94 -37.27
C GLU A 93 4.34 3.49 -36.76
N SER A 94 4.53 3.28 -35.45
CA SER A 94 4.37 1.97 -34.83
C SER A 94 2.95 1.42 -35.02
N LEU A 95 1.93 2.27 -34.82
CA LEU A 95 0.55 1.94 -35.10
C LEU A 95 0.35 1.57 -36.58
N ARG A 96 0.82 2.41 -37.51
CA ARG A 96 0.69 2.18 -38.95
C ARG A 96 1.28 0.83 -39.38
N LEU A 97 2.45 0.46 -38.85
CA LEU A 97 3.07 -0.85 -39.11
C LEU A 97 2.18 -2.00 -38.63
N ALA A 98 1.67 -1.93 -37.39
CA ALA A 98 0.79 -2.96 -36.87
C ALA A 98 -0.53 -3.08 -37.66
N LEU A 99 -1.11 -1.95 -38.09
CA LEU A 99 -2.38 -1.95 -38.83
C LEU A 99 -2.32 -2.72 -40.16
N ARG A 100 -1.13 -2.94 -40.75
CA ARG A 100 -0.96 -3.78 -41.94
C ARG A 100 -1.26 -5.26 -41.69
N HIS A 101 -1.18 -5.69 -40.44
CA HIS A 101 -1.46 -7.06 -40.01
C HIS A 101 -2.88 -7.22 -39.45
N VAL A 102 -3.60 -6.11 -39.23
CA VAL A 102 -4.96 -6.13 -38.68
C VAL A 102 -5.98 -6.13 -39.82
N GLU A 103 -6.94 -7.06 -39.75
CA GLU A 103 -8.05 -7.10 -40.71
C GLU A 103 -8.86 -5.79 -40.73
N VAL A 104 -9.16 -5.31 -41.94
CA VAL A 104 -9.90 -4.06 -42.15
C VAL A 104 -11.34 -4.19 -41.63
N GLY A 105 -11.84 -3.14 -40.98
CA GLY A 105 -13.22 -3.09 -40.50
C GLY A 105 -13.49 -3.84 -39.19
N ARG A 106 -12.47 -4.44 -38.55
CA ARG A 106 -12.60 -4.93 -37.17
C ARG A 106 -12.53 -3.77 -36.16
N ALA A 107 -13.28 -3.91 -35.07
CA ALA A 107 -13.13 -3.03 -33.92
C ALA A 107 -11.72 -3.20 -33.32
N LEU A 108 -11.12 -2.09 -32.91
CA LEU A 108 -9.71 -2.01 -32.54
C LEU A 108 -9.54 -1.28 -31.21
N TYR A 109 -8.84 -1.90 -30.28
CA TYR A 109 -8.24 -1.20 -29.15
C TYR A 109 -6.81 -0.77 -29.51
N VAL A 110 -6.43 0.43 -29.08
CA VAL A 110 -5.02 0.87 -29.14
C VAL A 110 -4.62 1.32 -27.74
N CYS A 111 -3.51 0.80 -27.25
CA CYS A 111 -2.98 1.20 -25.95
C CYS A 111 -1.46 1.32 -25.93
N TYR A 112 -0.95 2.13 -24.99
CA TYR A 112 0.48 2.23 -24.74
C TYR A 112 1.01 0.93 -24.08
N GLY A 113 2.29 0.63 -24.28
CA GLY A 113 2.95 -0.53 -23.71
C GLY A 113 3.39 -0.35 -22.25
N ASP A 114 3.39 0.88 -21.73
CA ASP A 114 3.82 1.23 -20.38
C ASP A 114 2.65 1.50 -19.43
N ILE A 115 1.41 1.25 -19.85
CA ILE A 115 0.23 1.34 -19.00
C ILE A 115 -0.24 -0.02 -18.52
N ILE A 116 -0.86 -0.02 -17.34
CA ILE A 116 -1.62 -1.14 -16.79
C ILE A 116 -2.99 -0.63 -16.37
N PHE A 117 -4.01 -1.46 -16.50
CA PHE A 117 -5.37 -1.08 -16.13
C PHE A 117 -6.24 -2.27 -15.81
N ARG A 118 -7.25 -2.02 -14.98
CA ARG A 118 -8.29 -2.99 -14.66
C ARG A 118 -9.25 -3.15 -15.86
N PRO A 119 -9.88 -4.34 -16.01
CA PRO A 119 -10.88 -4.56 -17.06
C PRO A 119 -12.01 -3.53 -17.06
N CYS A 120 -12.41 -3.04 -15.88
CA CYS A 120 -13.45 -2.02 -15.74
C CYS A 120 -13.08 -0.70 -16.42
N VAL A 121 -11.79 -0.31 -16.45
CA VAL A 121 -11.33 0.91 -17.15
C VAL A 121 -11.53 0.77 -18.65
N ALA A 122 -11.09 -0.36 -19.23
CA ALA A 122 -11.29 -0.63 -20.65
C ALA A 122 -12.78 -0.85 -21.01
N ARG A 123 -13.58 -1.40 -20.09
CA ARG A 123 -15.04 -1.59 -20.27
C ARG A 123 -15.77 -0.26 -20.45
N GLN A 124 -15.32 0.83 -19.83
CA GLN A 124 -15.91 2.16 -20.04
C GLN A 124 -15.89 2.58 -21.52
N LEU A 125 -14.91 2.10 -22.30
CA LEU A 125 -14.87 2.34 -23.74
C LEU A 125 -15.92 1.54 -24.53
N LEU A 126 -16.50 0.47 -23.96
CA LEU A 126 -17.65 -0.22 -24.56
C LEU A 126 -18.95 0.58 -24.33
N GLU A 127 -19.08 1.19 -23.17
CA GLU A 127 -20.29 1.90 -22.72
C GLU A 127 -20.36 3.36 -23.17
N ALA A 128 -19.22 3.99 -23.49
CA ALA A 128 -19.17 5.33 -24.02
C ALA A 128 -19.82 5.43 -25.42
N HIS A 129 -20.36 6.61 -25.76
CA HIS A 129 -20.97 6.85 -27.08
C HIS A 129 -19.92 7.07 -28.17
N GLY A 130 -20.35 7.05 -29.43
CA GLY A 130 -19.51 7.38 -30.60
C GLY A 130 -18.65 6.23 -31.11
N ASP A 131 -17.93 6.48 -32.21
CA ASP A 131 -17.13 5.48 -32.91
C ASP A 131 -15.65 5.49 -32.52
N ILE A 132 -15.16 6.62 -32.01
CA ILE A 132 -13.80 6.80 -31.51
C ILE A 132 -13.89 7.26 -30.07
N ARG A 133 -13.25 6.51 -29.17
CA ARG A 133 -13.41 6.66 -27.73
C ARG A 133 -12.06 6.63 -27.05
N VAL A 134 -11.84 7.52 -26.08
CA VAL A 134 -10.59 7.60 -25.32
C VAL A 134 -10.87 7.58 -23.82
N VAL A 135 -9.97 6.98 -23.04
CA VAL A 135 -10.02 7.06 -21.58
C VAL A 135 -9.26 8.30 -21.12
N VAL A 136 -9.91 9.08 -20.25
CA VAL A 136 -9.32 10.26 -19.60
C VAL A 136 -9.38 10.07 -18.09
N ASN A 137 -8.23 10.13 -17.44
CA ASN A 137 -8.12 10.09 -15.99
C ASN A 137 -8.30 11.49 -15.41
N ALA A 138 -9.40 11.71 -14.70
CA ALA A 138 -9.75 13.01 -14.14
C ALA A 138 -8.73 13.52 -13.10
N ALA A 139 -8.06 12.61 -12.38
CA ALA A 139 -7.09 12.98 -11.36
C ALA A 139 -5.79 13.54 -11.98
N ALA A 140 -5.47 13.11 -13.21
CA ALA A 140 -4.23 13.43 -13.91
C ALA A 140 -2.98 13.24 -13.02
N PRO A 141 -2.75 11.99 -12.54
CA PRO A 141 -1.68 11.68 -11.60
C PRO A 141 -0.28 11.99 -12.15
N GLY A 142 -0.10 11.98 -13.48
CA GLY A 142 1.15 12.36 -14.13
C GLY A 142 1.60 13.78 -13.80
N ARG A 143 0.68 14.67 -13.40
CA ARG A 143 1.03 16.04 -12.95
C ARG A 143 1.94 16.03 -11.73
N GLN A 144 1.74 15.08 -10.83
CA GLN A 144 2.52 14.98 -9.59
C GLN A 144 3.91 14.41 -9.82
N SER A 145 4.08 13.50 -10.80
CA SER A 145 5.37 12.85 -11.07
C SER A 145 6.20 13.57 -12.15
N LYS A 146 5.56 14.10 -13.19
CA LYS A 146 6.23 14.66 -14.38
C LYS A 146 6.04 16.18 -14.54
N GLY A 147 5.09 16.79 -13.82
CA GLY A 147 4.72 18.20 -13.96
C GLY A 147 3.74 18.47 -15.10
N PHE A 148 3.04 19.61 -15.06
CA PHE A 148 1.91 19.91 -15.96
C PHE A 148 2.28 19.92 -17.45
N ALA A 149 3.46 20.40 -17.82
CA ALA A 149 3.90 20.52 -19.22
C ALA A 149 4.15 19.16 -19.90
N GLU A 150 4.48 18.14 -19.12
CA GLU A 150 4.83 16.80 -19.61
C GLU A 150 3.62 15.84 -19.68
N VAL A 151 2.46 16.26 -19.18
CA VAL A 151 1.22 15.49 -19.14
C VAL A 151 0.45 15.62 -20.46
N GLU A 152 -0.14 14.52 -20.91
CA GLU A 152 -1.02 14.49 -22.08
C GLU A 152 -2.40 15.05 -21.68
N VAL A 153 -2.51 16.37 -21.58
CA VAL A 153 -3.72 17.05 -21.11
C VAL A 153 -4.88 16.86 -22.09
N VAL A 154 -6.09 16.71 -21.56
CA VAL A 154 -7.33 16.68 -22.33
C VAL A 154 -8.28 17.76 -21.82
N SER A 155 -8.81 18.57 -22.73
CA SER A 155 -9.98 19.41 -22.46
C SER A 155 -11.17 18.93 -23.28
N THR A 156 -12.37 19.09 -22.73
CA THR A 156 -13.61 18.57 -23.33
C THR A 156 -14.65 19.63 -23.57
N SER A 157 -15.52 19.41 -24.55
CA SER A 157 -16.82 20.07 -24.66
C SER A 157 -17.94 19.11 -24.27
N GLY A 158 -19.08 19.64 -23.81
CA GLY A 158 -20.23 18.83 -23.37
C GLY A 158 -20.13 18.29 -21.93
N VAL A 159 -21.16 17.55 -21.49
CA VAL A 159 -21.28 17.03 -20.12
C VAL A 159 -21.72 15.57 -20.13
N GLY A 160 -21.30 14.80 -19.13
CA GLY A 160 -21.67 13.40 -18.97
C GLY A 160 -21.18 12.53 -20.14
N LYS A 161 -22.05 11.64 -20.63
CA LYS A 161 -21.73 10.70 -21.71
C LYS A 161 -21.56 11.34 -23.10
N ALA A 162 -21.89 12.62 -23.24
CA ALA A 162 -21.74 13.39 -24.49
C ALA A 162 -20.45 14.21 -24.53
N ARG A 163 -19.48 13.95 -23.63
CA ARG A 163 -18.20 14.67 -23.62
C ARG A 163 -17.37 14.32 -24.84
N LEU A 164 -16.93 15.37 -25.55
CA LEU A 164 -16.08 15.27 -26.72
C LEU A 164 -14.71 15.91 -26.45
N VAL A 165 -13.66 15.36 -27.04
CA VAL A 165 -12.31 15.95 -26.99
C VAL A 165 -12.31 17.28 -27.74
N ARG A 166 -11.80 18.34 -27.09
CA ARG A 166 -11.54 19.66 -27.70
C ARG A 166 -10.05 19.87 -27.94
N ARG A 167 -9.23 19.60 -26.93
CA ARG A 167 -7.76 19.60 -27.03
C ARG A 167 -7.19 18.35 -26.37
N ILE A 168 -6.16 17.76 -26.97
CA ILE A 168 -5.47 16.57 -26.46
C ILE A 168 -3.96 16.60 -26.75
N GLY A 169 -3.14 16.28 -25.76
CA GLY A 169 -1.69 16.11 -25.88
C GLY A 169 -0.87 17.11 -25.08
N LYS A 170 0.45 17.01 -25.19
CA LYS A 170 1.41 17.86 -24.45
C LYS A 170 1.41 19.28 -24.99
N ASN A 171 1.61 20.27 -24.11
CA ASN A 171 1.77 21.68 -24.48
C ASN A 171 0.66 22.28 -25.38
N ARG A 172 -0.59 21.83 -25.25
CA ARG A 172 -1.72 22.28 -26.08
C ARG A 172 -2.35 23.62 -25.68
N HIS A 173 -1.62 24.44 -24.91
CA HIS A 173 -2.10 25.73 -24.37
C HIS A 173 -3.46 25.63 -23.66
N VAL A 174 -3.71 24.50 -22.98
CA VAL A 174 -4.88 24.31 -22.13
C VAL A 174 -4.57 24.93 -20.77
N HIS A 175 -5.41 25.88 -20.34
CA HIS A 175 -5.31 26.42 -18.99
C HIS A 175 -5.70 25.33 -17.98
N GLU A 176 -5.06 25.30 -16.81
CA GLU A 176 -5.28 24.23 -15.83
C GLU A 176 -6.76 24.12 -15.40
N ALA A 177 -7.46 25.25 -15.30
CA ALA A 177 -8.89 25.31 -14.98
C ALA A 177 -9.80 24.65 -16.05
N ASP A 178 -9.32 24.55 -17.29
CA ASP A 178 -10.08 24.00 -18.43
C ASP A 178 -9.72 22.54 -18.73
N MET A 179 -8.80 21.95 -17.95
CA MET A 179 -8.38 20.56 -18.08
C MET A 179 -9.46 19.63 -17.53
N ALA A 180 -9.90 18.69 -18.35
CA ALA A 180 -10.80 17.60 -17.95
C ALA A 180 -10.02 16.44 -17.30
N GLY A 181 -8.78 16.21 -17.71
CA GLY A 181 -7.92 15.17 -17.16
C GLY A 181 -6.73 14.85 -18.06
N GLU A 182 -6.06 13.74 -17.76
CA GLU A 182 -4.92 13.19 -18.51
C GLU A 182 -5.39 12.07 -19.44
N PHE A 183 -4.91 12.05 -20.68
CA PHE A 183 -5.15 10.94 -21.59
C PHE A 183 -4.47 9.69 -21.04
N ALA A 184 -5.24 8.61 -20.85
CA ALA A 184 -4.76 7.41 -20.19
C ALA A 184 -3.99 6.45 -21.13
N GLY A 185 -3.64 6.89 -22.34
CA GLY A 185 -2.97 6.02 -23.31
C GLY A 185 -3.81 4.83 -23.80
N LEU A 186 -5.13 4.85 -23.60
CA LEU A 186 -6.05 3.76 -23.97
C LEU A 186 -7.24 4.31 -24.77
N MET A 187 -7.47 3.74 -25.95
CA MET A 187 -8.55 4.14 -26.85
C MET A 187 -9.17 2.94 -27.57
N LYS A 188 -10.38 3.16 -28.10
CA LYS A 188 -11.12 2.17 -28.88
C LYS A 188 -11.76 2.81 -30.11
N PHE A 189 -11.66 2.08 -31.21
CA PHE A 189 -12.33 2.33 -32.47
C PHE A 189 -13.39 1.24 -32.69
N THR A 190 -14.62 1.64 -33.01
CA THR A 190 -15.59 0.73 -33.62
C THR A 190 -15.16 0.37 -35.04
N ALA A 191 -15.87 -0.55 -35.71
CA ALA A 191 -15.62 -0.83 -37.13
C ALA A 191 -15.67 0.44 -38.00
N ALA A 192 -16.65 1.32 -37.76
CA ALA A 192 -16.77 2.61 -38.45
C ALA A 192 -15.64 3.58 -38.06
N GLY A 193 -15.34 3.68 -36.76
CA GLY A 193 -14.21 4.49 -36.29
C GLY A 193 -12.87 4.04 -36.87
N ARG A 194 -12.71 2.73 -37.11
CA ARG A 194 -11.52 2.15 -37.72
C ARG A 194 -11.36 2.57 -39.18
N GLN A 195 -12.45 2.67 -39.94
CA GLN A 195 -12.40 3.20 -41.31
C GLN A 195 -11.91 4.65 -41.33
N ILE A 196 -12.44 5.49 -40.43
CA ILE A 196 -12.00 6.89 -40.29
C ILE A 196 -10.50 6.96 -39.94
N LEU A 197 -10.02 6.08 -39.05
CA LEU A 197 -8.60 5.98 -38.71
C LEU A 197 -7.75 5.62 -39.95
N ASP A 198 -8.13 4.59 -40.69
CA ASP A 198 -7.37 4.13 -41.86
C ASP A 198 -7.30 5.23 -42.93
N GLU A 199 -8.41 5.92 -43.23
CA GLU A 199 -8.46 7.06 -44.15
C GLU A 199 -7.59 8.23 -43.67
N THR A 200 -7.60 8.51 -42.37
CA THR A 200 -6.79 9.58 -41.78
C THR A 200 -5.30 9.28 -41.88
N LEU A 201 -4.89 8.04 -41.61
CA LEU A 201 -3.49 7.62 -41.75
C LEU A 201 -3.02 7.68 -43.21
N LYS A 202 -3.83 7.21 -44.16
CA LYS A 202 -3.51 7.32 -45.60
C LYS A 202 -3.27 8.77 -46.03
N ARG A 203 -4.08 9.71 -45.54
CA ARG A 203 -3.90 11.15 -45.79
C ARG A 203 -2.61 11.69 -45.18
N LEU A 204 -2.35 11.40 -43.90
CA LEU A 204 -1.16 11.89 -43.20
C LEU A 204 0.14 11.36 -43.80
N PHE A 205 0.18 10.08 -44.20
CA PHE A 205 1.35 9.43 -44.80
C PHE A 205 1.40 9.54 -46.34
N GLN A 206 0.41 10.18 -46.96
CA GLN A 206 0.33 10.43 -48.41
C GLN A 206 0.38 9.16 -49.29
N GLU A 207 -0.22 8.06 -48.82
CA GLU A 207 -0.08 6.72 -49.43
C GLU A 207 -0.85 6.53 -50.77
N ASP A 208 -1.56 7.54 -51.29
CA ASP A 208 -2.42 7.45 -52.50
C ASP A 208 -2.12 8.49 -53.61
N THR A 209 -0.91 9.07 -53.69
CA THR A 209 -0.56 10.07 -54.73
C THR A 209 -0.18 9.50 -56.11
N SER A 210 -0.69 8.31 -56.50
CA SER A 210 -0.35 7.72 -57.82
C SER A 210 -1.36 7.91 -58.94
N CYS A 211 -2.59 8.37 -58.70
CA CYS A 211 -3.58 8.54 -59.78
C CYS A 211 -4.56 9.70 -59.50
N THR A 212 -4.23 10.92 -59.93
CA THR A 212 -5.11 11.91 -60.60
C THR A 212 -4.48 13.31 -60.49
N GLY A 213 -4.29 13.99 -61.62
CA GLY A 213 -3.65 15.29 -61.72
C GLY A 213 -4.49 16.47 -61.22
N GLN A 214 -4.92 16.44 -59.95
CA GLN A 214 -5.44 17.61 -59.24
C GLN A 214 -4.64 17.82 -57.95
N SER A 215 -3.69 18.75 -58.00
CA SER A 215 -2.94 19.24 -56.85
C SER A 215 -3.88 20.06 -55.94
N THR A 216 -4.60 19.40 -55.03
CA THR A 216 -5.04 20.04 -53.80
C THR A 216 -3.85 20.10 -52.86
N THR A 217 -3.37 21.30 -52.53
CA THR A 217 -2.30 21.52 -51.56
C THR A 217 -2.78 21.10 -50.18
N PHE A 218 -2.60 19.82 -49.84
CA PHE A 218 -2.80 19.29 -48.49
C PHE A 218 -1.74 19.90 -47.57
N THR A 219 -2.16 20.84 -46.72
CA THR A 219 -1.25 21.54 -45.79
C THR A 219 -1.42 20.92 -44.41
N LEU A 220 -0.35 20.31 -43.89
CA LEU A 220 -0.34 19.79 -42.52
C LEU A 220 -0.39 20.94 -41.51
N PRO A 221 -1.04 20.79 -40.35
CA PRO A 221 -1.05 21.82 -39.32
C PRO A 221 0.36 22.14 -38.81
N TRP A 222 0.64 23.41 -38.52
CA TRP A 222 1.95 23.88 -38.05
C TRP A 222 2.41 23.25 -36.73
N TRP A 223 1.46 22.80 -35.91
CA TRP A 223 1.72 22.20 -34.59
C TRP A 223 1.97 20.69 -34.67
N LEU A 224 1.73 20.07 -35.82
CA LEU A 224 1.88 18.64 -36.00
C LEU A 224 3.37 18.31 -36.15
N GLU A 225 3.90 17.48 -35.25
CA GLU A 225 5.22 16.88 -35.41
C GLU A 225 5.35 16.20 -36.79
N PRO A 226 6.56 16.11 -37.39
CA PRO A 226 6.75 15.33 -38.60
C PRO A 226 6.07 13.97 -38.46
N VAL A 227 5.25 13.59 -39.44
CA VAL A 227 4.29 12.47 -39.30
C VAL A 227 4.97 11.18 -38.82
N GLN A 228 6.21 10.94 -39.23
CA GLN A 228 7.03 9.80 -38.82
C GLN A 228 7.37 9.79 -37.32
N ARG A 229 7.37 10.96 -36.66
CA ARG A 229 7.65 11.19 -35.22
C ARG A 229 6.42 11.51 -34.39
N ALA A 230 5.25 11.66 -35.02
CA ALA A 230 4.02 12.05 -34.34
C ALA A 230 3.56 11.02 -33.29
N SER A 231 2.92 11.52 -32.25
CA SER A 231 2.30 10.76 -31.17
C SER A 231 0.86 10.35 -31.50
N LEU A 232 0.25 9.51 -30.65
CA LEU A 232 -1.19 9.25 -30.76
C LEU A 232 -2.04 10.49 -30.45
N CYS A 233 -1.61 11.34 -29.51
CA CYS A 233 -2.31 12.59 -29.23
C CYS A 233 -2.34 13.52 -30.44
N ASP A 234 -1.27 13.53 -31.25
CA ASP A 234 -1.22 14.33 -32.47
C ASP A 234 -2.25 13.88 -33.51
N LEU A 235 -2.38 12.56 -33.70
CA LEU A 235 -3.41 11.97 -34.54
C LEU A 235 -4.81 12.33 -34.04
N LEU A 236 -5.08 12.14 -32.74
CA LEU A 236 -6.39 12.43 -32.15
C LEU A 236 -6.73 13.93 -32.23
N GLN A 237 -5.75 14.80 -32.00
CA GLN A 237 -5.92 16.24 -32.16
C GLN A 237 -6.23 16.60 -33.61
N TYR A 238 -5.53 15.99 -34.58
CA TYR A 238 -5.77 16.22 -36.00
C TYR A 238 -7.19 15.82 -36.39
N MET A 239 -7.64 14.63 -35.96
CA MET A 239 -9.01 14.16 -36.19
C MET A 239 -10.05 15.11 -35.56
N ALA A 240 -9.81 15.58 -34.33
CA ALA A 240 -10.71 16.53 -33.67
C ALA A 240 -10.81 17.87 -34.41
N ASP A 241 -9.69 18.41 -34.91
CA ASP A 241 -9.68 19.66 -35.68
C ASP A 241 -10.36 19.52 -37.05
N GLU A 242 -10.36 18.32 -37.64
CA GLU A 242 -11.12 17.96 -38.85
C GLU A 242 -12.62 17.72 -38.58
N GLY A 243 -13.08 17.88 -37.34
CA GLY A 243 -14.49 17.74 -36.94
C GLY A 243 -14.91 16.31 -36.60
N VAL A 244 -13.97 15.37 -36.47
CA VAL A 244 -14.27 14.00 -36.03
C VAL A 244 -14.63 13.99 -34.54
N SER A 245 -15.76 13.39 -34.21
CA SER A 245 -16.26 13.31 -32.84
C SER A 245 -15.55 12.21 -32.03
N ILE A 246 -14.61 12.60 -31.17
CA ILE A 246 -13.91 11.70 -30.25
C ILE A 246 -14.54 11.81 -28.87
N HIS A 247 -15.15 10.71 -28.39
CA HIS A 247 -15.84 10.68 -27.11
C HIS A 247 -14.93 10.31 -25.96
N VAL A 248 -15.22 10.84 -24.78
CA VAL A 248 -14.42 10.64 -23.57
C VAL A 248 -15.13 9.71 -22.59
N ALA A 249 -14.42 8.66 -22.19
CA ALA A 249 -14.72 7.85 -21.01
C ALA A 249 -13.90 8.38 -19.83
N MET A 250 -14.58 8.91 -18.80
CA MET A 250 -13.92 9.44 -17.61
C MET A 250 -13.65 8.31 -16.61
N GLY A 251 -12.38 7.99 -16.40
CA GLY A 251 -11.96 7.03 -15.39
C GLY A 251 -11.54 7.71 -14.08
N PHE A 252 -11.81 7.05 -12.96
CA PHE A 252 -11.28 7.41 -11.64
C PHE A 252 -10.57 6.19 -11.04
N GLY A 253 -9.23 6.18 -11.10
CA GLY A 253 -8.40 5.07 -10.60
C GLY A 253 -8.43 3.80 -11.46
N GLY A 254 -7.78 2.73 -10.97
CA GLY A 254 -7.69 1.43 -11.65
C GLY A 254 -6.83 1.42 -12.92
N TRP A 255 -6.03 2.47 -13.15
CA TRP A 255 -5.10 2.64 -14.25
C TRP A 255 -3.83 3.29 -13.74
N HIS A 256 -2.67 2.84 -14.23
CA HIS A 256 -1.37 3.44 -13.95
C HIS A 256 -0.53 3.49 -15.22
N GLU A 257 0.23 4.57 -15.37
CA GLU A 257 1.28 4.73 -16.37
C GLU A 257 2.63 4.58 -15.67
N VAL A 258 3.44 3.59 -16.07
CA VAL A 258 4.69 3.26 -15.38
C VAL A 258 5.86 3.90 -16.13
N ASN A 259 6.25 5.10 -15.70
CA ASN A 259 7.35 5.85 -16.32
C ASN A 259 8.54 6.12 -15.40
N THR A 260 8.36 5.97 -14.10
CA THR A 260 9.39 6.23 -13.08
C THR A 260 9.36 5.13 -12.02
N PRO A 261 10.44 4.93 -11.24
CA PRO A 261 10.43 4.01 -10.12
C PRO A 261 9.31 4.30 -9.12
N GLN A 262 8.95 5.58 -8.94
CA GLN A 262 7.82 5.99 -8.10
C GLN A 262 6.48 5.54 -8.67
N ASP A 263 6.29 5.60 -9.99
CA ASP A 263 5.08 5.09 -10.65
C ASP A 263 4.98 3.57 -10.51
N LEU A 264 6.11 2.86 -10.64
CA LEU A 264 6.18 1.40 -10.41
C LEU A 264 5.77 1.05 -8.98
N GLN A 265 6.25 1.80 -7.98
CA GLN A 265 5.87 1.60 -6.58
C GLN A 265 4.38 1.91 -6.34
N ARG A 266 3.83 2.96 -6.96
CA ARG A 266 2.39 3.29 -6.88
C ARG A 266 1.55 2.17 -7.46
N ALA A 267 1.95 1.64 -8.61
CA ALA A 267 1.33 0.50 -9.24
C ALA A 267 1.41 -0.75 -8.36
N TRP A 268 2.55 -1.01 -7.70
CA TRP A 268 2.72 -2.11 -6.75
C TRP A 268 1.80 -2.02 -5.53
N ASN A 269 1.48 -0.81 -5.11
CA ASN A 269 0.60 -0.55 -3.97
C ASN A 269 -0.90 -0.67 -4.32
N ASP A 270 -1.25 -0.65 -5.61
CA ASP A 270 -2.62 -0.89 -6.08
C ASP A 270 -2.86 -2.40 -6.27
N THR A 271 -2.99 -3.10 -5.14
CA THR A 271 -3.13 -4.56 -5.09
C THR A 271 -4.35 -5.06 -5.85
N ALA A 272 -5.38 -4.22 -6.04
CA ALA A 272 -6.58 -4.53 -6.82
C ALA A 272 -6.29 -4.79 -8.31
N LEU A 273 -5.11 -4.41 -8.82
CA LEU A 273 -4.64 -4.77 -10.17
C LEU A 273 -4.19 -6.23 -10.26
N PHE A 274 -3.69 -6.81 -9.17
CA PHE A 274 -3.03 -8.12 -9.15
C PHE A 274 -3.91 -9.23 -8.58
N LEU A 275 -5.09 -8.89 -8.06
CA LEU A 275 -6.00 -9.88 -7.49
C LEU A 275 -6.38 -10.91 -8.56
N SER A 276 -6.31 -12.18 -8.18
CA SER A 276 -6.93 -13.22 -8.97
C SER A 276 -8.45 -12.98 -9.06
N ALA A 277 -9.11 -13.65 -10.00
CA ALA A 277 -10.57 -13.59 -10.07
C ALA A 277 -11.21 -14.10 -8.76
N GLU A 278 -10.55 -15.05 -8.09
CA GLU A 278 -10.96 -15.58 -6.79
C GLU A 278 -10.77 -14.55 -5.66
N ASP A 279 -9.60 -13.92 -5.56
CA ASP A 279 -9.34 -12.90 -4.53
C ASP A 279 -10.26 -11.68 -4.70
N THR A 280 -10.53 -11.29 -5.95
CA THR A 280 -11.48 -10.23 -6.26
C THR A 280 -12.89 -10.60 -5.77
N ARG A 281 -13.31 -11.85 -6.02
CA ARG A 281 -14.61 -12.36 -5.60
C ARG A 281 -14.73 -12.39 -4.08
N GLU A 282 -13.70 -12.87 -3.38
CA GLU A 282 -13.69 -12.91 -1.92
C GLU A 282 -13.69 -11.49 -1.32
N GLN A 283 -12.95 -10.54 -1.91
CA GLN A 283 -13.01 -9.13 -1.50
C GLN A 283 -14.43 -8.56 -1.63
N VAL A 284 -15.06 -8.74 -2.79
CA VAL A 284 -16.43 -8.23 -3.06
C VAL A 284 -17.45 -8.89 -2.14
N LYS A 285 -17.31 -10.20 -1.91
CA LYS A 285 -18.15 -10.96 -0.99
C LYS A 285 -18.00 -10.46 0.45
N ALA A 286 -16.78 -10.15 0.88
CA ALA A 286 -16.54 -9.57 2.20
C ALA A 286 -17.22 -8.19 2.35
N MET A 287 -17.15 -7.33 1.33
CA MET A 287 -17.91 -6.07 1.30
C MET A 287 -19.43 -6.32 1.37
N GLY A 288 -19.92 -7.35 0.68
CA GLY A 288 -21.31 -7.79 0.75
C GLY A 288 -21.72 -8.22 2.17
N SER A 289 -20.89 -8.99 2.85
CA SER A 289 -21.11 -9.39 4.24
C SER A 289 -21.12 -8.19 5.19
N CYS A 290 -20.22 -7.22 5.03
CA CYS A 290 -20.26 -5.96 5.78
C CYS A 290 -21.58 -5.21 5.54
N LEU A 291 -21.99 -5.06 4.28
CA LEU A 291 -23.25 -4.42 3.92
C LEU A 291 -24.45 -5.14 4.56
N LEU A 292 -24.46 -6.47 4.54
CA LEU A 292 -25.54 -7.25 5.16
C LEU A 292 -25.55 -7.09 6.69
N SER A 293 -24.38 -7.05 7.33
CA SER A 293 -24.26 -6.80 8.77
C SER A 293 -24.86 -5.44 9.14
N GLU A 294 -24.46 -4.38 8.44
CA GLU A 294 -24.96 -3.03 8.68
C GLU A 294 -26.47 -2.91 8.37
N ALA A 295 -26.94 -3.56 7.30
CA ALA A 295 -28.37 -3.64 6.98
C ALA A 295 -29.17 -4.36 8.08
N ASN A 296 -28.60 -5.45 8.64
CA ASN A 296 -29.19 -6.19 9.75
C ASN A 296 -29.28 -5.32 11.02
N ASP A 297 -28.25 -4.52 11.30
CA ASP A 297 -28.22 -3.63 12.46
C ASP A 297 -29.22 -2.47 12.32
N LEU A 298 -29.33 -1.89 11.12
CA LEU A 298 -30.32 -0.87 10.78
C LEU A 298 -31.76 -1.41 10.66
N LYS A 299 -31.95 -2.72 10.77
CA LYS A 299 -33.25 -3.40 10.58
C LYS A 299 -33.85 -3.11 9.20
N ARG A 300 -33.04 -3.23 8.15
CA ARG A 300 -33.43 -3.05 6.75
C ARG A 300 -33.19 -4.35 5.97
N PRO A 301 -34.23 -5.10 5.58
CA PRO A 301 -34.05 -6.25 4.70
C PRO A 301 -33.65 -5.78 3.29
N LEU A 302 -32.95 -6.62 2.54
CA LEU A 302 -32.40 -6.26 1.22
C LEU A 302 -33.39 -5.62 0.23
N PRO A 303 -34.68 -6.02 0.15
CA PRO A 303 -35.63 -5.35 -0.74
C PRO A 303 -35.87 -3.87 -0.38
N ILE A 304 -35.81 -3.53 0.92
CA ILE A 304 -35.92 -2.13 1.37
C ILE A 304 -34.63 -1.40 1.08
N VAL A 305 -33.47 -2.01 1.37
CA VAL A 305 -32.16 -1.45 1.03
C VAL A 305 -32.07 -1.14 -0.47
N ALA A 306 -32.44 -2.08 -1.34
CA ALA A 306 -32.43 -1.91 -2.79
C ALA A 306 -33.26 -0.68 -3.22
N LYS A 307 -34.47 -0.56 -2.68
CA LYS A 307 -35.37 0.56 -2.96
C LYS A 307 -34.79 1.90 -2.48
N GLU A 308 -34.27 1.96 -1.26
CA GLU A 308 -33.76 3.20 -0.66
C GLU A 308 -32.43 3.65 -1.29
N LEU A 309 -31.56 2.72 -1.68
CA LEU A 309 -30.31 2.99 -2.40
C LEU A 309 -30.53 3.26 -3.90
N ASN A 310 -31.75 3.07 -4.40
CA ASN A 310 -32.09 3.13 -5.83
C ASN A 310 -31.16 2.23 -6.67
N VAL A 311 -31.14 0.94 -6.29
CA VAL A 311 -30.44 -0.15 -6.98
C VAL A 311 -31.38 -1.36 -7.12
N SER A 312 -31.07 -2.28 -8.03
CA SER A 312 -31.87 -3.50 -8.15
C SER A 312 -31.54 -4.49 -7.03
N LEU A 313 -32.51 -5.34 -6.68
CA LEU A 313 -32.30 -6.38 -5.68
C LEU A 313 -31.26 -7.40 -6.16
N GLU A 314 -31.29 -7.72 -7.46
CA GLU A 314 -30.33 -8.63 -8.09
C GLU A 314 -28.89 -8.12 -7.96
N LEU A 315 -28.69 -6.79 -7.98
CA LEU A 315 -27.36 -6.20 -7.80
C LEU A 315 -26.84 -6.44 -6.37
N LEU A 316 -27.70 -6.31 -5.36
CA LEU A 316 -27.33 -6.61 -3.96
C LEU A 316 -27.06 -8.10 -3.76
N GLU A 317 -27.83 -8.98 -4.40
CA GLU A 317 -27.58 -10.42 -4.36
C GLU A 317 -26.26 -10.79 -5.05
N CYS A 318 -25.92 -10.16 -6.17
CA CYS A 318 -24.63 -10.33 -6.82
C CYS A 318 -23.48 -9.87 -5.93
N LEU A 319 -23.64 -8.75 -5.20
CA LEU A 319 -22.65 -8.28 -4.24
C LEU A 319 -22.38 -9.33 -3.15
N LEU A 320 -23.43 -9.89 -2.55
CA LEU A 320 -23.33 -10.92 -1.50
C LEU A 320 -22.67 -12.21 -1.98
N GLN A 321 -22.79 -12.53 -3.27
CA GLN A 321 -22.19 -13.71 -3.87
C GLN A 321 -20.74 -13.48 -4.37
N GLY A 322 -20.27 -12.24 -4.30
CA GLY A 322 -18.96 -11.81 -4.86
C GLY A 322 -18.97 -11.64 -6.39
N ASN A 323 -20.13 -11.64 -7.03
CA ASN A 323 -20.30 -11.70 -8.49
C ASN A 323 -20.34 -10.30 -9.15
N LEU A 324 -19.79 -9.28 -8.50
CA LEU A 324 -19.66 -7.93 -9.04
C LEU A 324 -18.20 -7.58 -9.31
N GLU A 325 -17.97 -6.64 -10.22
CA GLU A 325 -16.69 -5.94 -10.24
C GLU A 325 -16.55 -5.07 -8.99
N VAL A 326 -15.31 -4.87 -8.53
CA VAL A 326 -15.04 -4.03 -7.34
C VAL A 326 -15.54 -2.60 -7.53
N SER A 327 -15.52 -2.05 -8.74
CA SER A 327 -16.07 -0.71 -9.00
C SER A 327 -17.58 -0.64 -8.75
N ASP A 328 -18.31 -1.67 -9.18
CA ASP A 328 -19.76 -1.73 -9.03
C ASP A 328 -20.11 -1.98 -7.55
N ALA A 329 -19.35 -2.85 -6.88
CA ALA A 329 -19.43 -3.07 -5.45
C ALA A 329 -19.17 -1.78 -4.66
N PHE A 330 -18.12 -1.04 -5.02
CA PHE A 330 -17.79 0.26 -4.43
C PHE A 330 -18.94 1.26 -4.57
N ASP A 331 -19.54 1.35 -5.75
CA ASP A 331 -20.67 2.25 -5.98
C ASP A 331 -21.89 1.90 -5.12
N VAL A 332 -22.16 0.61 -4.91
CA VAL A 332 -23.25 0.16 -4.02
C VAL A 332 -22.98 0.57 -2.57
N ILE A 333 -21.79 0.28 -2.03
CA ILE A 333 -21.48 0.62 -0.63
C ILE A 333 -21.35 2.14 -0.42
N ARG A 334 -20.90 2.89 -1.44
CA ARG A 334 -20.87 4.36 -1.40
C ARG A 334 -22.30 4.92 -1.27
N LYS A 335 -23.24 4.41 -2.08
CA LYS A 335 -24.66 4.76 -1.96
C LYS A 335 -25.21 4.44 -0.57
N MET A 336 -24.81 3.29 0.01
CA MET A 336 -25.21 2.95 1.38
C MET A 336 -24.72 4.00 2.40
N SER A 337 -23.47 4.44 2.29
CA SER A 337 -22.89 5.47 3.16
C SER A 337 -23.48 6.87 2.95
N GLU A 338 -24.04 7.15 1.77
CA GLU A 338 -24.74 8.41 1.47
C GLU A 338 -26.18 8.42 1.99
N VAL A 339 -26.85 7.26 1.99
CA VAL A 339 -28.25 7.12 2.40
C VAL A 339 -28.39 6.87 3.91
N TYR A 340 -27.47 6.09 4.50
CA TYR A 340 -27.47 5.74 5.91
C TYR A 340 -26.28 6.34 6.65
N ALA A 341 -26.40 6.48 7.98
CA ALA A 341 -25.32 6.96 8.85
C ALA A 341 -24.23 5.90 9.09
N VAL A 342 -23.81 5.20 8.04
CA VAL A 342 -22.77 4.17 8.06
C VAL A 342 -21.52 4.74 7.38
N PRO A 343 -20.35 4.78 8.02
CA PRO A 343 -19.16 5.30 7.40
C PRO A 343 -18.60 4.30 6.38
N LEU A 344 -18.12 4.81 5.25
CA LEU A 344 -17.58 3.98 4.16
C LEU A 344 -16.48 3.00 4.59
N ASN A 345 -15.68 3.32 5.62
CA ASN A 345 -14.64 2.44 6.12
C ASN A 345 -15.15 1.16 6.80
N ASP A 346 -16.39 1.15 7.28
CA ASP A 346 -16.98 -0.02 7.93
C ASP A 346 -17.52 -1.00 6.86
N LEU A 347 -17.74 -0.49 5.64
CA LEU A 347 -18.21 -1.24 4.48
C LEU A 347 -17.07 -1.69 3.55
N TRP A 348 -15.98 -0.92 3.51
CA TRP A 348 -14.85 -1.18 2.61
C TRP A 348 -13.79 -2.05 3.27
N LEU A 349 -13.60 -3.26 2.74
CA LEU A 349 -12.48 -4.12 3.07
C LEU A 349 -11.46 -4.14 1.94
N ASP A 350 -10.21 -3.82 2.28
CA ASP A 350 -9.11 -3.98 1.35
C ASP A 350 -8.89 -5.46 1.03
N ALA A 351 -8.45 -5.73 -0.19
CA ALA A 351 -8.04 -7.07 -0.54
C ALA A 351 -6.82 -7.51 0.27
N ASP A 352 -6.77 -8.80 0.59
CA ASP A 352 -5.61 -9.41 1.23
C ASP A 352 -4.40 -9.26 0.29
N ASP A 353 -3.38 -8.55 0.77
CA ASP A 353 -2.15 -8.29 0.03
C ASP A 353 -1.03 -9.29 0.36
N THR A 354 -1.40 -10.41 1.00
CA THR A 354 -0.51 -11.49 1.41
C THR A 354 -0.71 -12.77 0.60
N ASN A 355 0.33 -13.59 0.51
CA ASN A 355 0.25 -14.96 0.05
C ASN A 355 -0.02 -15.86 1.26
N CYS A 356 -1.27 -16.31 1.44
CA CYS A 356 -1.67 -17.15 2.57
C CYS A 356 -1.22 -16.59 3.94
N GLY A 357 -1.36 -15.28 4.14
CA GLY A 357 -0.99 -14.60 5.36
C GLY A 357 0.48 -14.17 5.47
N VAL A 358 1.33 -14.43 4.45
CA VAL A 358 2.72 -13.98 4.42
C VAL A 358 2.98 -13.06 3.23
N ARG A 359 3.70 -11.96 3.47
CA ARG A 359 4.16 -11.05 2.42
C ARG A 359 5.65 -10.80 2.56
N CYS A 360 6.42 -11.24 1.59
CA CYS A 360 7.86 -11.02 1.56
C CYS A 360 8.21 -9.78 0.73
N PHE A 361 9.34 -9.17 1.05
CA PHE A 361 9.83 -7.96 0.39
C PHE A 361 11.35 -8.06 0.26
N SER A 362 11.83 -8.06 -0.99
CA SER A 362 13.24 -8.31 -1.28
C SER A 362 14.11 -7.08 -1.10
N LEU A 363 15.41 -7.28 -0.98
CA LEU A 363 16.41 -6.21 -0.95
C LEU A 363 16.32 -5.28 -2.16
N GLU A 364 16.10 -5.80 -3.37
CA GLU A 364 16.01 -4.97 -4.58
C GLU A 364 14.79 -4.05 -4.55
N ALA A 365 13.67 -4.54 -4.01
CA ALA A 365 12.49 -3.72 -3.78
C ALA A 365 12.77 -2.65 -2.72
N ALA A 366 13.48 -2.99 -1.65
CA ALA A 366 13.92 -2.01 -0.64
C ALA A 366 14.83 -0.93 -1.25
N GLU A 367 15.81 -1.31 -2.06
CA GLU A 367 16.70 -0.39 -2.76
C GLU A 367 15.96 0.55 -3.71
N SER A 368 14.93 0.05 -4.40
CA SER A 368 14.09 0.85 -5.31
C SER A 368 13.30 1.96 -4.61
N SER A 369 13.01 1.78 -3.33
CA SER A 369 12.29 2.74 -2.48
C SER A 369 13.19 3.78 -1.82
N SER A 370 14.51 3.74 -2.13
CA SER A 370 15.51 4.57 -1.47
C SER A 370 15.23 6.07 -1.62
N ARG A 371 15.38 6.79 -0.51
CA ARG A 371 15.23 8.25 -0.45
C ARG A 371 16.21 8.85 0.55
N VAL A 372 16.99 9.83 0.12
CA VAL A 372 17.90 10.58 0.99
C VAL A 372 17.22 11.84 1.48
N LEU A 373 17.17 12.03 2.80
CA LEU A 373 16.60 13.22 3.42
C LEU A 373 17.71 14.06 4.08
N ASP A 374 17.77 15.32 3.65
CA ASP A 374 18.73 16.30 4.16
C ASP A 374 18.21 17.01 5.40
N ARG A 375 19.09 17.24 6.37
CA ARG A 375 18.85 18.05 7.56
C ARG A 375 19.95 19.10 7.74
N GLN A 376 19.69 20.12 8.55
CA GLN A 376 20.67 21.16 8.82
C GLN A 376 21.92 20.56 9.49
N ASP A 377 23.09 21.03 9.10
CA ASP A 377 24.34 20.81 9.84
C ASP A 377 24.64 21.97 10.78
N LYS A 378 25.75 21.89 11.51
CA LYS A 378 26.23 22.95 12.42
C LYS A 378 26.46 24.30 11.74
N SER A 379 26.59 24.33 10.41
CA SER A 379 26.73 25.55 9.63
C SER A 379 25.40 26.07 9.07
N GLY A 380 24.29 25.37 9.33
CA GLY A 380 22.95 25.71 8.87
C GLY A 380 22.63 25.24 7.45
N HIS A 381 23.56 24.56 6.77
CA HIS A 381 23.33 24.03 5.43
C HIS A 381 22.57 22.70 5.49
N ARG A 382 21.70 22.44 4.52
CA ARG A 382 21.03 21.14 4.41
C ARG A 382 21.97 20.15 3.74
N THR A 383 22.35 19.10 4.46
CA THR A 383 23.22 18.03 3.97
C THR A 383 22.60 16.67 4.28
N PRO A 384 22.95 15.61 3.52
CA PRO A 384 22.42 14.26 3.73
C PRO A 384 22.54 13.80 5.17
N TYR A 385 21.42 13.35 5.74
CA TYR A 385 21.35 12.90 7.13
C TYR A 385 20.95 11.43 7.21
N TYR A 386 19.93 11.04 6.46
CA TYR A 386 19.44 9.65 6.41
C TYR A 386 19.15 9.22 4.98
N GLU A 387 19.44 7.96 4.68
CA GLU A 387 18.84 7.24 3.56
C GLU A 387 17.77 6.30 4.13
N TYR A 388 16.53 6.45 3.70
CA TYR A 388 15.42 5.56 4.08
C TYR A 388 15.13 4.57 2.96
N ARG A 389 14.80 3.34 3.33
CA ARG A 389 14.28 2.31 2.44
C ARG A 389 13.12 1.60 3.13
N ASP A 390 12.07 1.36 2.36
CA ASP A 390 10.91 0.61 2.81
C ASP A 390 11.29 -0.86 3.06
N SER A 391 10.50 -1.53 3.88
CA SER A 391 10.60 -2.98 4.10
C SER A 391 9.20 -3.60 4.09
N ALA A 392 9.09 -4.91 4.36
CA ALA A 392 7.83 -5.63 4.27
C ALA A 392 6.71 -4.97 5.10
N MET A 393 5.69 -4.49 4.39
CA MET A 393 4.47 -3.92 4.93
C MET A 393 3.27 -4.62 4.30
N SER A 394 2.21 -4.81 5.09
CA SER A 394 0.91 -5.29 4.63
C SER A 394 -0.17 -4.31 5.06
N ARG A 395 -1.18 -4.12 4.20
CA ARG A 395 -2.40 -3.35 4.48
C ARG A 395 -3.20 -3.92 5.65
N CYS A 396 -3.09 -5.22 5.89
CA CYS A 396 -3.73 -5.92 7.00
C CYS A 396 -3.01 -5.70 8.35
N SER A 397 -1.96 -4.87 8.40
CA SER A 397 -1.11 -4.66 9.57
C SER A 397 -0.87 -3.19 9.90
N GLN A 398 -0.41 -2.94 11.12
CA GLN A 398 -0.08 -1.59 11.60
C GLN A 398 1.42 -1.24 11.50
N PHE A 399 2.23 -2.12 10.92
CA PHE A 399 3.67 -1.92 10.78
C PHE A 399 4.00 -0.84 9.76
N ARG A 400 5.02 -0.02 10.08
CA ARG A 400 5.72 0.89 9.16
C ARG A 400 7.23 0.76 9.43
N PRO A 401 7.84 -0.37 9.03
CA PRO A 401 9.24 -0.65 9.28
C PRO A 401 10.11 -0.03 8.20
N GLU A 402 11.15 0.67 8.64
CA GLU A 402 12.09 1.39 7.77
C GLU A 402 13.50 0.88 8.01
N TRP A 403 14.21 0.58 6.92
CA TRP A 403 15.66 0.48 6.95
C TRP A 403 16.23 1.88 6.80
N ILE A 404 17.11 2.30 7.71
CA ILE A 404 17.64 3.66 7.72
C ILE A 404 19.16 3.62 7.83
N LYS A 405 19.85 4.14 6.82
CA LYS A 405 21.29 4.40 6.89
C LYS A 405 21.55 5.75 7.50
N VAL A 406 22.44 5.78 8.48
CA VAL A 406 22.85 6.99 9.18
C VAL A 406 24.04 7.61 8.46
N LEU A 407 23.81 8.71 7.76
CA LEU A 407 24.82 9.35 6.90
C LEU A 407 25.65 10.41 7.65
N ARG A 408 25.08 11.01 8.70
CA ARG A 408 25.76 12.04 9.49
C ARG A 408 26.73 11.41 10.49
N VAL A 409 28.02 11.71 10.33
CA VAL A 409 29.08 11.28 11.26
C VAL A 409 29.32 12.33 12.33
N VAL A 410 29.26 11.94 13.60
CA VAL A 410 29.52 12.80 14.75
C VAL A 410 30.44 12.06 15.72
N THR A 411 31.59 12.66 16.05
CA THR A 411 32.64 12.04 16.87
C THR A 411 32.88 12.73 18.20
N SER A 412 32.19 13.85 18.47
CA SER A 412 32.36 14.64 19.69
C SER A 412 31.94 13.89 20.97
N GLY A 413 31.00 12.95 20.84
CA GLY A 413 30.38 12.24 21.96
C GLY A 413 29.40 13.09 22.78
N ASP A 414 29.18 14.34 22.37
CA ASP A 414 28.28 15.29 23.04
C ASP A 414 26.82 15.03 22.62
N PRO A 415 25.87 14.81 23.56
CA PRO A 415 24.45 14.71 23.25
C PRO A 415 23.86 15.99 22.61
N LEU A 416 24.49 17.16 22.82
CA LEU A 416 24.04 18.46 22.33
C LEU A 416 24.84 18.97 21.12
N ASP A 417 25.57 18.08 20.44
CA ASP A 417 26.37 18.45 19.27
C ASP A 417 25.45 19.12 18.20
N PRO A 418 25.84 20.30 17.67
CA PRO A 418 25.01 21.05 16.71
C PRO A 418 24.82 20.34 15.36
N ASP A 419 25.64 19.33 15.03
CA ASP A 419 25.43 18.49 13.86
C ASP A 419 24.28 17.47 14.06
N ILE A 420 23.81 17.27 15.30
CA ILE A 420 22.67 16.39 15.61
C ILE A 420 21.36 17.13 15.41
N GLN A 421 20.49 16.55 14.60
CA GLN A 421 19.17 17.11 14.32
C GLN A 421 18.10 16.18 14.88
N MET A 422 17.48 16.58 15.98
CA MET A 422 16.37 15.88 16.60
C MET A 422 15.12 15.94 15.72
N ASN A 423 14.34 14.86 15.68
CA ASN A 423 12.98 14.93 15.18
C ASN A 423 12.04 15.54 16.24
N ASN A 424 10.78 15.77 15.90
CA ASN A 424 9.77 16.29 16.83
C ASN A 424 9.06 15.18 17.62
N GLY A 425 9.60 13.97 17.61
CA GLY A 425 8.84 12.75 17.91
C GLY A 425 7.77 12.48 16.84
N HIS A 426 7.14 11.31 16.93
CA HIS A 426 6.06 10.92 16.01
C HIS A 426 5.06 10.00 16.72
N LEU A 427 3.85 9.87 16.16
CA LEU A 427 2.74 9.13 16.78
C LEU A 427 3.00 7.63 16.92
N MET A 428 3.84 7.06 16.06
CA MET A 428 4.05 5.63 16.01
C MET A 428 4.96 5.21 17.17
N MET A 429 4.66 4.07 17.78
CA MET A 429 5.62 3.43 18.67
C MET A 429 6.79 2.96 17.83
N GLN A 430 8.00 2.90 18.40
CA GLN A 430 9.17 2.45 17.66
C GLN A 430 10.03 1.50 18.48
N THR A 431 10.41 0.39 17.87
CA THR A 431 11.52 -0.44 18.31
C THR A 431 12.58 -0.49 17.23
N THR A 432 13.83 -0.47 17.63
CA THR A 432 14.95 -0.35 16.68
C THR A 432 15.96 -1.45 16.94
N LEU A 433 16.42 -2.12 15.88
CA LEU A 433 17.65 -2.91 15.89
C LEU A 433 18.79 -2.05 15.34
N PHE A 434 19.93 -2.05 16.03
CA PHE A 434 21.13 -1.34 15.60
C PHE A 434 22.12 -2.30 14.92
N ILE A 435 22.72 -1.83 13.84
CA ILE A 435 23.72 -2.52 13.03
C ILE A 435 24.88 -1.52 12.82
N GLY A 436 26.10 -1.90 13.19
CA GLY A 436 27.26 -1.02 13.13
C GLY A 436 27.30 0.06 14.23
N PRO A 437 28.24 1.02 14.14
CA PRO A 437 28.54 1.96 15.20
C PRO A 437 27.63 3.20 15.17
N VAL A 438 26.42 3.05 15.72
CA VAL A 438 25.38 4.10 15.73
C VAL A 438 25.21 4.68 17.13
N ASP A 439 25.11 5.99 17.25
CA ASP A 439 24.66 6.65 18.47
C ASP A 439 23.15 6.90 18.41
N PHE A 440 22.47 6.62 19.53
CA PHE A 440 21.04 6.88 19.73
C PHE A 440 20.86 8.04 20.71
N TYR A 441 20.07 9.03 20.30
CA TYR A 441 19.77 10.23 21.06
C TYR A 441 18.28 10.33 21.32
N TRP A 442 17.88 10.79 22.51
CA TRP A 442 16.48 11.12 22.81
C TRP A 442 16.39 12.27 23.80
N THR A 443 15.31 13.04 23.73
CA THR A 443 14.98 14.07 24.73
C THR A 443 13.94 13.50 25.68
N ASP A 444 14.26 13.44 26.98
CA ASP A 444 13.30 13.03 28.00
C ASP A 444 12.22 14.11 28.25
N ARG A 445 11.20 13.76 29.01
CA ARG A 445 10.12 14.70 29.37
C ARG A 445 10.58 15.95 30.16
N HIS A 446 11.77 15.91 30.74
CA HIS A 446 12.37 17.02 31.49
C HIS A 446 13.21 17.94 30.57
N GLY A 447 13.31 17.62 29.28
CA GLY A 447 14.08 18.37 28.30
C GLY A 447 15.56 18.00 28.26
N HIS A 448 16.00 16.97 28.99
CA HIS A 448 17.39 16.52 28.92
C HIS A 448 17.61 15.64 27.70
N VAL A 449 18.67 15.93 26.96
CA VAL A 449 19.08 15.11 25.81
C VAL A 449 20.05 14.04 26.29
N HIS A 450 19.68 12.80 26.07
CA HIS A 450 20.47 11.62 26.36
C HIS A 450 21.16 11.11 25.10
N ARG A 451 22.33 10.49 25.28
CA ARG A 451 23.06 9.78 24.22
C ARG A 451 23.40 8.37 24.70
N ARG A 452 23.27 7.39 23.81
CA ARG A 452 23.71 6.03 24.05
C ARG A 452 24.44 5.48 22.83
N GLU A 453 25.62 4.92 23.07
CA GLU A 453 26.38 4.20 22.04
C GLU A 453 25.76 2.83 21.80
N MET A 454 25.38 2.57 20.56
CA MET A 454 24.79 1.32 20.11
C MET A 454 25.72 0.63 19.10
N ASN A 455 25.67 -0.69 19.08
CA ASN A 455 26.42 -1.58 18.20
C ASN A 455 25.51 -2.68 17.65
N THR A 456 26.04 -3.48 16.72
CA THR A 456 25.31 -4.59 16.11
C THR A 456 24.68 -5.53 17.13
N GLY A 457 23.35 -5.66 17.06
CA GLY A 457 22.55 -6.50 17.95
C GLY A 457 21.99 -5.79 19.18
N ASP A 458 22.41 -4.54 19.44
CA ASP A 458 21.75 -3.70 20.43
C ASP A 458 20.35 -3.29 19.91
N SER A 459 19.45 -2.95 20.84
CA SER A 459 18.08 -2.59 20.50
C SER A 459 17.48 -1.56 21.45
N ASN A 460 16.45 -0.87 20.99
CA ASN A 460 15.65 0.00 21.85
C ASN A 460 14.13 -0.17 21.65
N TYR A 461 13.39 0.40 22.59
CA TYR A 461 12.00 0.81 22.45
C TYR A 461 11.90 2.29 22.84
N ILE A 462 11.07 3.05 22.15
CA ILE A 462 10.77 4.45 22.46
C ILE A 462 9.27 4.73 22.29
N SER A 463 8.69 5.38 23.29
CA SER A 463 7.29 5.79 23.31
C SER A 463 6.96 6.84 22.23
N PRO A 464 5.68 6.95 21.81
CA PRO A 464 5.24 7.99 20.89
C PRO A 464 5.60 9.40 21.35
N PHE A 465 5.90 10.26 20.38
CA PHE A 465 6.23 11.67 20.53
C PHE A 465 7.46 12.00 21.38
N VAL A 466 8.26 11.03 21.80
CA VAL A 466 9.59 11.28 22.38
C VAL A 466 10.55 11.70 21.26
N PRO A 467 11.10 12.94 21.26
CA PRO A 467 12.06 13.38 20.26
C PRO A 467 13.31 12.51 20.27
N HIS A 468 13.81 12.12 19.09
CA HIS A 468 15.00 11.30 18.97
C HIS A 468 15.77 11.53 17.66
N SER A 469 17.03 11.09 17.64
CA SER A 469 17.90 11.08 16.47
C SER A 469 18.97 9.98 16.55
N PHE A 470 19.70 9.84 15.46
CA PHE A 470 20.79 8.89 15.28
C PHE A 470 21.94 9.57 14.55
N SER A 471 23.17 9.18 14.89
CA SER A 471 24.40 9.56 14.17
C SER A 471 25.35 8.37 14.08
N ALA A 472 26.28 8.42 13.13
CA ALA A 472 27.34 7.42 13.02
C ALA A 472 28.59 7.90 13.78
N ARG A 473 29.26 6.99 14.51
CA ARG A 473 30.51 7.34 15.22
C ARG A 473 31.74 7.38 14.31
N ALA A 474 31.64 6.87 13.09
CA ALA A 474 32.70 6.88 12.10
C ALA A 474 32.10 6.87 10.69
N GLU A 475 32.86 7.30 9.69
CA GLU A 475 32.54 7.01 8.29
C GLU A 475 32.58 5.49 8.11
N SER A 476 31.41 4.88 8.16
CA SER A 476 31.23 3.45 8.01
C SER A 476 30.05 3.20 7.08
N PRO A 477 30.19 2.32 6.08
CA PRO A 477 29.06 1.92 5.25
C PRO A 477 27.98 1.15 6.05
N GLU A 478 28.25 0.83 7.32
CA GLU A 478 27.54 -0.14 8.14
C GLU A 478 26.67 0.49 9.23
N ALA A 479 26.70 1.82 9.41
CA ALA A 479 25.90 2.52 10.40
C ALA A 479 24.42 2.56 9.98
N ILE A 480 23.68 1.52 10.37
CA ILE A 480 22.33 1.23 9.90
C ILE A 480 21.43 0.92 11.11
N ILE A 481 20.16 1.31 11.00
CA ILE A 481 19.13 0.87 11.91
C ILE A 481 17.95 0.25 11.16
N ILE A 482 17.32 -0.74 11.78
CA ILE A 482 16.02 -1.25 11.36
C ILE A 482 14.99 -0.67 12.32
N ALA A 483 14.37 0.44 11.94
CA ALA A 483 13.39 1.16 12.74
C ALA A 483 12.00 0.59 12.47
N VAL A 484 11.54 -0.34 13.31
CA VAL A 484 10.22 -0.95 13.20
C VAL A 484 9.23 -0.08 13.96
N THR A 485 8.59 0.84 13.25
CA THR A 485 7.50 1.64 13.81
C THR A 485 6.16 0.95 13.64
N TYR A 486 5.23 1.17 14.57
CA TYR A 486 3.91 0.54 14.52
C TYR A 486 2.83 1.34 15.28
N GLY A 487 1.58 1.13 14.86
CA GLY A 487 0.41 1.73 15.51
C GLY A 487 0.01 0.98 16.78
N GLY A 488 -0.77 1.65 17.63
CA GLY A 488 -1.42 1.02 18.79
C GLY A 488 -2.88 1.47 18.90
N ALA A 489 -3.51 1.23 20.05
CA ALA A 489 -4.92 1.53 20.29
C ALA A 489 -5.32 2.99 19.96
N VAL A 490 -4.45 3.96 20.26
CA VAL A 490 -4.69 5.39 19.94
C VAL A 490 -4.76 5.61 18.42
N ARG A 491 -3.96 4.89 17.63
CA ARG A 491 -4.01 4.97 16.16
C ARG A 491 -5.31 4.36 15.62
N CYS A 492 -5.83 3.30 16.24
CA CYS A 492 -7.14 2.73 15.91
C CYS A 492 -8.28 3.72 16.22
N ALA A 493 -8.22 4.39 17.38
CA ALA A 493 -9.21 5.36 17.83
C ALA A 493 -9.04 6.76 17.20
N PHE A 494 -8.22 6.91 16.15
CA PHE A 494 -7.78 8.21 15.64
C PHE A 494 -8.95 9.13 15.25
N ARG A 495 -10.04 8.58 14.69
CA ARG A 495 -11.22 9.36 14.27
C ARG A 495 -11.93 10.03 15.45
N GLU A 496 -12.12 9.30 16.55
CA GLU A 496 -12.75 9.82 17.75
C GLU A 496 -11.85 10.85 18.45
N VAL A 497 -10.55 10.53 18.59
CA VAL A 497 -9.57 11.46 19.15
C VAL A 497 -9.56 12.78 18.38
N SER A 498 -9.65 12.72 17.04
CA SER A 498 -9.68 13.91 16.18
C SER A 498 -10.95 14.74 16.35
N ARG A 499 -12.11 14.11 16.59
CA ARG A 499 -13.40 14.81 16.79
C ARG A 499 -13.54 15.41 18.19
N VAL A 500 -13.12 14.66 19.21
CA VAL A 500 -13.21 15.08 20.62
C VAL A 500 -12.14 16.12 20.95
N GLY A 501 -10.98 16.03 20.31
CA GLY A 501 -9.84 16.92 20.49
C GLY A 501 -8.92 16.49 21.63
N ALA A 502 -7.62 16.65 21.42
CA ALA A 502 -6.57 16.18 22.33
C ALA A 502 -6.71 16.71 23.77
N THR A 503 -7.15 17.96 23.95
CA THR A 503 -7.35 18.55 25.29
C THR A 503 -8.41 17.81 26.10
N ASN A 504 -9.51 17.41 25.47
CA ASN A 504 -10.59 16.71 26.16
C ASN A 504 -10.22 15.24 26.41
N VAL A 505 -9.58 14.59 25.44
CA VAL A 505 -9.02 13.24 25.61
C VAL A 505 -8.01 13.21 26.75
N GLY A 506 -7.13 14.22 26.86
CA GLY A 506 -6.16 14.34 27.95
C GLY A 506 -6.83 14.42 29.32
N LYS A 507 -7.90 15.23 29.46
CA LYS A 507 -8.67 15.30 30.71
C LYS A 507 -9.32 13.97 31.12
N LEU A 508 -9.74 13.16 30.13
CA LEU A 508 -10.33 11.85 30.35
C LEU A 508 -9.30 10.77 30.68
N ALA A 509 -8.10 10.86 30.08
CA ALA A 509 -7.05 9.86 30.23
C ALA A 509 -6.19 10.07 31.49
N GLY A 510 -5.87 11.33 31.83
CA GLY A 510 -4.84 11.68 32.81
C GLY A 510 -3.42 11.36 32.32
N ASP A 511 -2.40 11.73 33.09
CA ASP A 511 -1.01 11.30 32.84
C ASP A 511 -0.66 10.07 33.69
N TRP A 512 -0.37 8.95 33.03
CA TRP A 512 0.02 7.70 33.70
C TRP A 512 1.41 7.76 34.34
N ARG A 513 2.17 8.83 34.08
CA ARG A 513 3.42 9.12 34.81
C ARG A 513 3.16 9.79 36.17
N ASP A 514 1.97 10.36 36.37
CA ASP A 514 1.48 10.81 37.67
C ASP A 514 0.41 9.82 38.18
N PRO A 515 0.77 8.89 39.07
CA PRO A 515 -0.17 7.89 39.57
C PRO A 515 -1.39 8.47 40.29
N VAL A 516 -1.25 9.64 40.91
CA VAL A 516 -2.35 10.31 41.63
C VAL A 516 -3.32 10.91 40.62
N GLU A 517 -2.81 11.64 39.63
CA GLU A 517 -3.63 12.19 38.55
C GLU A 517 -4.33 11.07 37.77
N ALA A 518 -3.62 10.01 37.40
CA ALA A 518 -4.19 8.88 36.65
C ALA A 518 -5.35 8.22 37.41
N ARG A 519 -5.21 7.95 38.72
CA ARG A 519 -6.30 7.40 39.55
C ARG A 519 -7.48 8.37 39.66
N LYS A 520 -7.20 9.66 39.83
CA LYS A 520 -8.24 10.71 39.88
C LYS A 520 -9.04 10.76 38.58
N CYS A 521 -8.38 10.83 37.43
CA CYS A 521 -9.06 10.83 36.13
C CYS A 521 -9.83 9.52 35.87
N LEU A 522 -9.24 8.37 36.23
CA LEU A 522 -9.87 7.06 36.11
C LEU A 522 -11.14 6.93 36.94
N LEU A 523 -11.11 7.35 38.20
CA LEU A 523 -12.29 7.30 39.07
C LEU A 523 -13.32 8.35 38.65
N LYS A 524 -12.88 9.58 38.35
CA LYS A 524 -13.77 10.65 37.89
C LYS A 524 -14.55 10.25 36.64
N ARG A 525 -13.91 9.67 35.61
CA ARG A 525 -14.63 9.28 34.38
C ARG A 525 -15.67 8.19 34.63
N ARG A 526 -15.47 7.32 35.63
CA ARG A 526 -16.45 6.29 36.01
C ARG A 526 -17.62 6.90 36.79
N LEU A 527 -17.33 7.78 37.74
CA LEU A 527 -18.36 8.52 38.48
C LEU A 527 -19.23 9.37 37.55
N ASP A 528 -18.58 10.10 36.62
CA ASP A 528 -19.29 10.90 35.63
C ASP A 528 -20.17 10.02 34.72
N ALA A 529 -19.72 8.81 34.35
CA ALA A 529 -20.49 7.88 33.53
C ALA A 529 -21.72 7.31 34.25
N GLU A 530 -21.62 7.08 35.56
CA GLU A 530 -22.74 6.67 36.42
C GLU A 530 -23.58 7.85 36.93
N CYS A 531 -23.22 9.10 36.56
CA CYS A 531 -23.83 10.33 37.07
C CYS A 531 -23.82 10.43 38.61
N LEU A 532 -22.86 9.81 39.29
CA LEU A 532 -22.77 9.80 40.75
C LEU A 532 -22.10 11.05 41.28
N THR A 533 -22.72 11.68 42.28
CA THR A 533 -22.10 12.75 43.04
C THR A 533 -21.18 12.19 44.13
N PHE A 534 -20.35 13.05 44.71
CA PHE A 534 -19.56 12.70 45.89
C PHE A 534 -20.43 12.18 47.04
N GLN A 535 -21.61 12.79 47.26
CA GLN A 535 -22.50 12.38 48.35
C GLN A 535 -23.08 10.98 48.09
N ASP A 536 -23.48 10.69 46.85
CA ASP A 536 -23.96 9.36 46.49
C ASP A 536 -22.90 8.29 46.74
N LEU A 537 -21.64 8.62 46.43
CA LEU A 537 -20.52 7.71 46.66
C LEU A 537 -20.27 7.46 48.15
N VAL A 538 -20.36 8.50 48.99
CA VAL A 538 -20.24 8.38 50.46
C VAL A 538 -21.39 7.56 51.06
N ASP A 539 -22.61 7.74 50.55
CA ASP A 539 -23.77 7.02 51.07
C ASP A 539 -23.74 5.53 50.70
N GLN A 540 -23.18 5.19 49.53
CA GLN A 540 -23.06 3.82 49.04
C GLN A 540 -21.82 3.09 49.56
N LEU A 541 -20.66 3.74 49.59
CA LEU A 541 -19.45 3.21 50.19
C LEU A 541 -19.58 3.36 51.70
N LYS A 542 -19.78 2.26 52.42
CA LYS A 542 -19.85 2.21 53.89
C LYS A 542 -18.47 2.51 54.53
N MET A 543 -17.91 3.67 54.24
CA MET A 543 -16.56 4.13 54.55
C MET A 543 -16.62 5.55 55.15
N PRO A 544 -15.60 5.98 55.91
CA PRO A 544 -15.54 7.34 56.41
C PRO A 544 -15.52 8.37 55.25
N PRO A 545 -16.31 9.45 55.28
CA PRO A 545 -16.37 10.43 54.19
C PRO A 545 -15.01 11.01 53.81
N GLY A 546 -14.13 11.28 54.79
CA GLY A 546 -12.78 11.77 54.53
C GLY A 546 -11.91 10.76 53.75
N ARG A 547 -12.12 9.46 53.95
CA ARG A 547 -11.43 8.43 53.16
C ARG A 547 -11.93 8.41 51.72
N VAL A 548 -13.24 8.59 51.51
CA VAL A 548 -13.81 8.71 50.15
C VAL A 548 -13.26 9.94 49.44
N GLU A 549 -13.10 11.06 50.14
CA GLU A 549 -12.48 12.28 49.60
C GLU A 549 -11.03 12.06 49.17
N GLU A 550 -10.23 11.38 50.00
CA GLU A 550 -8.87 10.97 49.65
C GLU A 550 -8.81 10.11 48.38
N LEU A 551 -9.71 9.13 48.25
CA LEU A 551 -9.77 8.25 47.09
C LEU A 551 -10.15 9.01 45.82
N VAL A 552 -11.14 9.90 45.88
CA VAL A 552 -11.54 10.79 44.77
C VAL A 552 -10.41 11.76 44.40
N ALA A 553 -9.60 12.17 45.37
CA ALA A 553 -8.39 12.96 45.13
C ALA A 553 -7.22 12.16 44.50
N GLY A 554 -7.37 10.84 44.32
CA GLY A 554 -6.39 9.97 43.68
C GLY A 554 -5.41 9.29 44.64
N GLN A 555 -5.70 9.25 45.94
CA GLN A 555 -4.94 8.44 46.89
C GLN A 555 -5.07 6.95 46.58
N GLU A 556 -4.05 6.18 46.96
CA GLU A 556 -4.03 4.74 46.73
C GLU A 556 -5.10 4.03 47.57
N ALA A 557 -5.89 3.20 46.91
CA ALA A 557 -6.93 2.37 47.53
C ALA A 557 -6.37 0.99 47.89
N THR A 558 -6.82 0.45 49.02
CA THR A 558 -6.59 -0.96 49.34
C THR A 558 -7.41 -1.88 48.44
N ALA A 559 -7.07 -3.17 48.36
CA ALA A 559 -7.83 -4.13 47.55
C ALA A 559 -9.32 -4.22 47.93
N LEU A 560 -9.64 -4.08 49.23
CA LEU A 560 -11.03 -4.07 49.71
C LEU A 560 -11.76 -2.79 49.30
N GLU A 561 -11.08 -1.64 49.34
CA GLU A 561 -11.66 -0.36 48.88
C GLU A 561 -11.89 -0.37 47.37
N LEU A 562 -10.95 -0.90 46.59
CA LEU A 562 -11.13 -1.09 45.14
C LEU A 562 -12.29 -2.03 44.82
N GLN A 563 -12.45 -3.11 45.59
CA GLN A 563 -13.58 -4.03 45.42
C GLN A 563 -14.91 -3.33 45.71
N ALA A 564 -15.00 -2.56 46.80
CA ALA A 564 -16.21 -1.80 47.12
C ALA A 564 -16.52 -0.73 46.05
N LEU A 565 -15.50 -0.02 45.55
CA LEU A 565 -15.64 0.92 44.44
C LEU A 565 -16.11 0.23 43.16
N ALA A 566 -15.54 -0.93 42.82
CA ALA A 566 -15.89 -1.69 41.64
C ALA A 566 -17.36 -2.15 41.69
N GLU A 567 -17.83 -2.57 42.85
CA GLU A 567 -19.22 -2.96 43.09
C GLU A 567 -20.19 -1.78 42.92
N VAL A 568 -19.87 -0.61 43.49
CA VAL A 568 -20.68 0.61 43.36
C VAL A 568 -20.72 1.12 41.92
N LEU A 569 -19.58 1.05 41.21
CA LEU A 569 -19.44 1.55 39.84
C LEU A 569 -19.81 0.51 38.77
N HIS A 570 -20.23 -0.69 39.16
CA HIS A 570 -20.53 -1.79 38.25
C HIS A 570 -19.42 -2.12 37.24
N VAL A 571 -18.17 -2.08 37.68
CA VAL A 571 -16.97 -2.41 36.87
C VAL A 571 -16.19 -3.57 37.48
N ARG A 572 -15.21 -4.10 36.74
CA ARG A 572 -14.28 -5.10 37.28
C ARG A 572 -13.23 -4.38 38.13
N LEU A 573 -12.68 -5.06 39.13
CA LEU A 573 -11.57 -4.52 39.94
C LEU A 573 -10.38 -4.05 39.08
N SER A 574 -10.06 -4.82 38.03
CA SER A 574 -9.01 -4.50 37.06
C SER A 574 -9.24 -3.18 36.30
N ASP A 575 -10.51 -2.76 36.15
CA ASP A 575 -10.85 -1.52 35.45
C ASP A 575 -10.55 -0.27 36.29
N LEU A 576 -10.25 -0.45 37.58
CA LEU A 576 -9.87 0.60 38.53
C LEU A 576 -8.37 0.58 38.89
N MET A 577 -7.62 -0.40 38.39
CA MET A 577 -6.18 -0.50 38.65
C MET A 577 -5.38 0.45 37.76
N VAL A 578 -4.42 1.14 38.37
CA VAL A 578 -3.45 1.99 37.65
C VAL A 578 -2.06 1.38 37.78
N CYS A 579 -1.39 1.16 36.65
CA CYS A 579 0.01 0.72 36.58
C CYS A 579 0.85 1.87 36.03
N PRO A 580 1.55 2.66 36.88
CA PRO A 580 2.19 3.91 36.45
C PRO A 580 3.33 3.68 35.46
N LEU A 581 3.49 4.58 34.50
CA LEU A 581 4.61 4.59 33.55
C LEU A 581 5.85 5.19 34.21
N LYS A 582 6.89 4.36 34.36
CA LYS A 582 8.18 4.81 34.87
C LYS A 582 9.02 5.45 33.76
N ASP A 583 9.91 6.35 34.15
CA ASP A 583 10.77 7.07 33.20
C ASP A 583 11.68 6.11 32.41
N GLU A 584 12.18 5.05 33.04
CA GLU A 584 12.98 4.01 32.39
C GLU A 584 12.19 3.08 31.44
N GLU A 585 10.85 3.15 31.46
CA GLU A 585 9.96 2.35 30.61
C GLU A 585 9.48 3.12 29.37
N GLU A 586 9.70 4.45 29.33
CA GLU A 586 9.42 5.32 28.19
C GLU A 586 10.45 5.15 27.07
N VAL A 587 11.73 5.01 27.45
CA VAL A 587 12.83 4.66 26.54
C VAL A 587 13.62 3.51 27.14
N VAL A 588 13.50 2.33 26.52
CA VAL A 588 14.18 1.11 26.96
C VAL A 588 15.34 0.81 26.02
N VAL A 589 16.53 0.56 26.57
CA VAL A 589 17.69 0.12 25.80
C VAL A 589 18.17 -1.25 26.30
N THR A 590 18.43 -2.16 25.36
CA THR A 590 18.97 -3.49 25.64
C THR A 590 20.20 -3.74 24.76
N SER A 591 21.32 -4.08 25.38
CA SER A 591 22.53 -4.46 24.64
C SER A 591 22.44 -5.90 24.11
N ALA A 592 23.18 -6.19 23.04
CA ALA A 592 23.29 -7.52 22.43
C ALA A 592 23.72 -8.58 23.46
N ALA A 593 24.71 -8.25 24.31
CA ALA A 593 25.17 -9.14 25.38
C ALA A 593 24.06 -9.40 26.42
N GLY A 594 23.32 -8.36 26.80
CA GLY A 594 22.19 -8.47 27.70
C GLY A 594 21.06 -9.34 27.13
N SER A 595 20.74 -9.15 25.83
CA SER A 595 19.78 -9.96 25.09
C SER A 595 20.20 -11.44 25.05
N ARG A 596 21.44 -11.73 24.62
CA ARG A 596 21.95 -13.11 24.47
C ARG A 596 22.09 -13.85 25.79
N SER A 597 22.38 -13.16 26.89
CA SER A 597 22.41 -13.78 28.23
C SER A 597 21.05 -14.37 28.64
N LYS A 598 19.96 -13.85 28.07
CA LYS A 598 18.57 -14.27 28.33
C LYS A 598 18.00 -15.14 27.21
N ALA A 599 18.84 -15.60 26.28
CA ALA A 599 18.38 -16.32 25.10
C ALA A 599 17.82 -17.71 25.45
N ARG A 600 16.66 -18.02 24.89
CA ARG A 600 16.06 -19.35 24.95
C ARG A 600 16.53 -20.17 23.76
N LYS A 601 16.97 -21.40 23.99
CA LYS A 601 17.44 -22.31 22.95
C LYS A 601 16.41 -23.43 22.74
N SER A 602 16.08 -23.72 21.49
CA SER A 602 15.37 -24.93 21.07
C SER A 602 16.27 -25.76 20.15
N ARG A 603 15.74 -26.86 19.60
CA ARG A 603 16.45 -27.67 18.60
C ARG A 603 16.74 -26.88 17.33
N SER A 604 15.82 -26.02 16.92
CA SER A 604 15.89 -25.31 15.64
C SER A 604 16.37 -23.86 15.80
N TYR A 605 16.13 -23.22 16.94
CA TYR A 605 16.32 -21.78 17.10
C TYR A 605 17.04 -21.38 18.39
N VAL A 606 17.75 -20.25 18.34
CA VAL A 606 18.09 -19.46 19.52
C VAL A 606 17.33 -18.14 19.46
N LEU A 607 16.56 -17.84 20.51
CA LEU A 607 15.70 -16.66 20.61
C LEU A 607 16.20 -15.77 21.74
N ALA A 608 16.88 -14.67 21.39
CA ALA A 608 17.38 -13.69 22.34
C ALA A 608 16.41 -12.49 22.42
N PRO A 609 15.82 -12.19 23.58
CA PRO A 609 14.84 -11.10 23.70
C PRO A 609 15.50 -9.73 23.60
N LEU A 610 15.02 -8.91 22.66
CA LEU A 610 15.45 -7.52 22.47
C LEU A 610 14.69 -6.57 23.43
N ALA A 611 14.88 -5.26 23.28
CA ALA A 611 14.21 -4.24 24.09
C ALA A 611 12.68 -4.35 24.04
N ARG A 612 12.04 -4.27 25.23
CA ARG A 612 10.60 -4.37 25.47
C ARG A 612 10.22 -3.52 26.68
N THR A 613 9.00 -3.02 26.72
CA THR A 613 8.44 -2.28 27.87
C THR A 613 7.21 -2.99 28.43
N ARG A 614 6.93 -2.82 29.72
CA ARG A 614 5.75 -3.44 30.37
C ARG A 614 4.43 -2.81 29.93
N HIS A 615 4.47 -1.55 29.48
CA HIS A 615 3.30 -0.82 28.96
C HIS A 615 2.87 -1.28 27.56
N GLN A 616 3.68 -2.11 26.91
CA GLN A 616 3.36 -2.76 25.64
C GLN A 616 3.53 -4.27 25.82
N PRO A 617 2.64 -4.92 26.59
CA PRO A 617 2.80 -6.32 26.94
C PRO A 617 2.85 -7.22 25.71
N ASP A 618 2.16 -6.87 24.62
CA ASP A 618 2.12 -7.64 23.39
C ASP A 618 3.23 -7.28 22.38
N LEU A 619 4.09 -6.30 22.70
CA LEU A 619 5.32 -6.07 21.94
C LEU A 619 6.32 -7.18 22.30
N LYS A 620 6.58 -8.10 21.36
CA LYS A 620 7.59 -9.15 21.51
C LYS A 620 8.65 -9.04 20.42
N THR A 621 9.87 -8.69 20.81
CA THR A 621 11.01 -8.48 19.92
C THR A 621 12.10 -9.53 20.18
N PHE A 622 12.65 -10.14 19.14
CA PHE A 622 13.67 -11.18 19.25
C PHE A 622 14.75 -11.00 18.19
N GLU A 623 15.99 -11.29 18.57
CA GLU A 623 16.97 -11.83 17.64
C GLU A 623 16.74 -13.36 17.58
N LEU A 624 16.43 -13.86 16.39
CA LEU A 624 16.25 -15.28 16.09
C LEU A 624 17.44 -15.78 15.27
N GLU A 625 18.15 -16.77 15.80
CA GLU A 625 19.19 -17.51 15.06
C GLU A 625 18.66 -18.88 14.65
N VAL A 626 18.74 -19.18 13.35
CA VAL A 626 18.39 -20.50 12.81
C VAL A 626 19.60 -21.41 12.92
N LEU A 627 19.44 -22.56 13.59
CA LEU A 627 20.50 -23.55 13.83
C LEU A 627 20.59 -24.56 12.70
N ASP A 628 21.73 -25.26 12.59
CA ASP A 628 21.95 -26.27 11.54
C ASP A 628 20.92 -27.41 11.56
N ALA A 629 20.38 -27.70 12.75
CA ALA A 629 19.37 -28.73 12.94
C ALA A 629 17.95 -28.34 12.48
N ALA A 630 17.73 -27.11 11.99
CA ALA A 630 16.43 -26.63 11.51
C ALA A 630 16.13 -27.14 10.09
N GLN A 631 15.94 -28.46 9.96
CA GLN A 631 15.59 -29.12 8.69
C GLN A 631 14.52 -30.22 8.92
N PRO A 632 13.22 -29.92 8.65
CA PRO A 632 12.66 -28.57 8.58
C PRO A 632 12.70 -27.89 9.97
N GLY A 633 12.62 -26.56 9.99
CA GLY A 633 12.53 -25.78 11.22
C GLY A 633 11.33 -26.15 12.10
N GLU A 634 11.40 -25.75 13.38
CA GLU A 634 10.29 -25.89 14.33
C GLU A 634 9.17 -24.90 13.96
N GLY A 635 7.91 -25.33 14.05
CA GLY A 635 6.74 -24.49 13.73
C GLY A 635 6.58 -23.33 14.71
N LEU A 636 6.36 -22.13 14.18
CA LEU A 636 6.05 -20.92 14.93
C LEU A 636 4.65 -20.44 14.54
N SER A 637 3.78 -20.21 15.53
CA SER A 637 2.48 -19.58 15.33
C SER A 637 2.09 -18.78 16.58
N CYS A 638 1.44 -17.63 16.39
CA CYS A 638 0.87 -16.81 17.47
C CYS A 638 -0.20 -15.86 16.95
N GLY A 639 -1.06 -15.36 17.82
CA GLY A 639 -2.12 -14.38 17.47
C GLY A 639 -1.63 -12.94 17.23
N LEU A 640 -0.33 -12.70 17.07
CA LEU A 640 0.24 -11.37 16.86
C LEU A 640 0.74 -11.20 15.43
N HIS A 641 0.66 -9.98 14.90
CA HIS A 641 1.29 -9.62 13.64
C HIS A 641 2.80 -9.71 13.81
N THR A 642 3.50 -10.31 12.84
CA THR A 642 4.94 -10.53 12.93
C THR A 642 5.65 -9.89 11.74
N PHE A 643 6.64 -9.05 12.03
CA PHE A 643 7.62 -8.54 11.06
C PHE A 643 8.95 -9.26 11.24
N VAL A 644 9.60 -9.57 10.12
CA VAL A 644 10.86 -10.30 10.04
C VAL A 644 11.82 -9.53 9.15
N TYR A 645 13.07 -9.37 9.58
CA TYR A 645 14.14 -8.80 8.75
C TYR A 645 15.41 -9.63 8.84
N HIS A 646 15.99 -9.98 7.70
CA HIS A 646 17.19 -10.80 7.64
C HIS A 646 18.46 -9.94 7.72
N PHE A 647 19.00 -9.76 8.92
CA PHE A 647 20.28 -9.04 9.13
C PHE A 647 21.50 -9.98 9.21
N GLY A 648 21.30 -11.29 8.99
CA GLY A 648 22.35 -12.29 8.97
C GLY A 648 23.25 -12.27 7.73
N SER A 649 24.18 -13.23 7.64
CA SER A 649 25.10 -13.42 6.52
C SER A 649 24.75 -14.61 5.60
N VAL A 650 23.97 -15.55 6.11
CA VAL A 650 23.61 -16.81 5.42
C VAL A 650 22.10 -16.84 5.20
N PRO A 651 21.61 -17.09 3.97
CA PRO A 651 20.18 -17.16 3.68
C PRO A 651 19.42 -18.19 4.53
N VAL A 652 18.13 -17.95 4.69
CA VAL A 652 17.18 -18.80 5.43
C VAL A 652 15.97 -19.08 4.56
N GLU A 653 15.46 -20.31 4.60
CA GLU A 653 14.18 -20.62 3.96
C GLU A 653 13.03 -20.33 4.94
N LEU A 654 12.07 -19.51 4.52
CA LEU A 654 10.79 -19.30 5.20
C LEU A 654 9.73 -20.16 4.52
N THR A 655 9.12 -21.07 5.26
CA THR A 655 8.00 -21.90 4.76
C THR A 655 6.73 -21.63 5.57
N TRP A 656 5.57 -21.59 4.90
CA TRP A 656 4.27 -21.40 5.53
C TRP A 656 3.17 -22.09 4.73
N GLY A 657 1.99 -22.25 5.34
CA GLY A 657 0.88 -22.93 4.68
C GLY A 657 1.21 -24.39 4.31
N LYS A 658 0.58 -24.91 3.26
CA LYS A 658 0.80 -26.29 2.80
C LYS A 658 2.03 -26.42 1.89
N ASP A 659 2.19 -25.48 0.96
CA ASP A 659 3.17 -25.59 -0.14
C ASP A 659 3.94 -24.28 -0.41
N SER A 660 3.83 -23.26 0.46
CA SER A 660 4.50 -21.97 0.24
C SER A 660 5.88 -21.93 0.89
N ALA A 661 6.88 -21.53 0.11
CA ALA A 661 8.26 -21.35 0.56
C ALA A 661 8.90 -20.16 -0.13
N GLN A 662 9.74 -19.44 0.61
CA GLN A 662 10.54 -18.35 0.06
C GLN A 662 11.91 -18.30 0.73
N LEU A 663 12.95 -18.15 -0.09
CA LEU A 663 14.30 -17.88 0.36
C LEU A 663 14.41 -16.42 0.83
N LEU A 664 14.69 -16.22 2.11
CA LEU A 664 15.05 -14.91 2.68
C LEU A 664 16.56 -14.75 2.65
N ARG A 665 17.03 -13.82 1.82
CA ARG A 665 18.44 -13.43 1.72
C ARG A 665 18.76 -12.29 2.69
N PRO A 666 20.04 -12.04 3.00
CA PRO A 666 20.46 -10.84 3.73
C PRO A 666 19.88 -9.56 3.12
N GLY A 667 19.14 -8.78 3.91
CA GLY A 667 18.44 -7.58 3.48
C GLY A 667 16.95 -7.76 3.19
N ASP A 668 16.49 -9.00 2.98
CA ASP A 668 15.07 -9.29 2.75
C ASP A 668 14.27 -9.16 4.06
N SER A 669 12.99 -8.90 3.90
CA SER A 669 12.04 -8.82 5.02
C SER A 669 10.74 -9.55 4.70
N ALA A 670 9.97 -9.87 5.74
CA ALA A 670 8.67 -10.49 5.59
C ALA A 670 7.69 -9.99 6.67
N TYR A 671 6.43 -9.91 6.29
CA TYR A 671 5.29 -9.80 7.18
C TYR A 671 4.60 -11.16 7.26
N VAL A 672 4.18 -11.54 8.47
CA VAL A 672 3.38 -12.74 8.75
C VAL A 672 2.16 -12.33 9.58
N ALA A 673 0.98 -12.65 9.08
CA ALA A 673 -0.30 -12.39 9.70
C ALA A 673 -0.51 -13.25 10.96
N PRO A 674 -1.40 -12.83 11.89
CA PRO A 674 -1.76 -13.62 13.05
C PRO A 674 -2.19 -15.05 12.69
N MET A 675 -1.86 -16.00 13.56
CA MET A 675 -2.21 -17.43 13.48
C MET A 675 -1.57 -18.23 12.34
N VAL A 676 -0.85 -17.58 11.42
CA VAL A 676 -0.12 -18.27 10.34
C VAL A 676 1.03 -19.10 10.92
N GLU A 677 0.96 -20.42 10.75
CA GLU A 677 2.09 -21.30 11.05
C GLU A 677 3.18 -21.13 10.00
N HIS A 678 4.39 -20.83 10.47
CA HIS A 678 5.58 -20.66 9.63
C HIS A 678 6.81 -21.28 10.28
N ARG A 679 7.83 -21.58 9.47
CA ARG A 679 9.10 -22.19 9.90
C ARG A 679 10.25 -21.48 9.21
N PHE A 680 11.38 -21.43 9.92
CA PHE A 680 12.65 -21.01 9.35
C PHE A 680 13.58 -22.23 9.27
N SER A 681 14.03 -22.56 8.07
CA SER A 681 14.83 -23.75 7.81
C SER A 681 16.19 -23.39 7.22
N VAL A 682 17.14 -24.30 7.38
CA VAL A 682 18.43 -24.22 6.69
C VAL A 682 18.26 -24.65 5.24
N VAL A 683 18.76 -23.82 4.33
CA VAL A 683 18.77 -24.09 2.90
C VAL A 683 19.86 -25.13 2.57
N PRO A 684 19.54 -26.28 1.94
CA PRO A 684 20.54 -27.19 1.40
C PRO A 684 21.41 -26.46 0.36
N ASP A 685 22.74 -26.62 0.41
CA ASP A 685 23.69 -25.90 -0.45
C ASP A 685 23.62 -24.36 -0.41
N ALA A 686 23.42 -23.79 0.79
CA ALA A 686 23.46 -22.33 1.02
C ALA A 686 24.73 -21.64 0.46
N GLN A 687 25.86 -22.35 0.35
CA GLN A 687 27.09 -21.81 -0.27
C GLN A 687 27.01 -21.69 -1.80
N ALA A 688 26.22 -22.53 -2.48
CA ALA A 688 26.01 -22.46 -3.93
C ALA A 688 24.92 -21.44 -4.31
N LEU A 689 23.93 -21.25 -3.44
CA LEU A 689 22.83 -20.27 -3.60
C LEU A 689 23.16 -18.87 -3.04
N ALA A 690 24.22 -18.75 -2.25
CA ALA A 690 24.82 -17.46 -1.92
C ALA A 690 25.38 -16.86 -3.21
N VAL A 691 24.54 -16.12 -3.94
CA VAL A 691 25.03 -15.17 -4.94
C VAL A 691 26.13 -14.36 -4.25
N ARG A 692 27.29 -14.19 -4.91
CA ARG A 692 28.40 -13.33 -4.45
C ARG A 692 27.97 -11.85 -4.39
N ARG A 693 26.93 -11.54 -3.62
CA ARG A 693 26.43 -10.19 -3.40
C ARG A 693 26.92 -9.74 -2.02
N PRO A 694 27.43 -8.50 -1.90
CA PRO A 694 27.76 -7.93 -0.61
C PRO A 694 26.51 -7.94 0.29
N ASN A 695 26.68 -8.24 1.58
CA ASN A 695 25.60 -8.06 2.55
C ASN A 695 25.24 -6.56 2.59
N PRO A 696 23.97 -6.16 2.41
CA PRO A 696 23.58 -4.75 2.47
C PRO A 696 23.84 -4.12 3.84
N ASN A 697 24.03 -4.94 4.88
CA ASN A 697 24.37 -4.53 6.23
C ASN A 697 25.88 -4.35 6.46
N GLY A 698 26.71 -4.46 5.41
CA GLY A 698 28.17 -4.37 5.50
C GLY A 698 28.79 -5.56 6.23
N SER A 699 29.95 -5.39 6.87
CA SER A 699 30.64 -6.41 7.67
C SER A 699 30.15 -6.49 9.13
N ALA A 700 29.60 -5.40 9.68
CA ALA A 700 29.03 -5.34 11.04
C ALA A 700 27.61 -5.92 11.15
N HIS A 701 27.38 -7.10 10.58
CA HIS A 701 26.10 -7.80 10.61
C HIS A 701 26.13 -9.02 11.55
N GLY A 702 24.97 -9.63 11.80
CA GLY A 702 24.92 -10.86 12.60
C GLY A 702 25.53 -12.02 11.82
N LEU A 703 26.63 -12.63 12.29
CA LEU A 703 27.18 -13.82 11.64
C LEU A 703 26.16 -14.97 11.65
N GLY A 704 26.03 -15.64 10.50
CA GLY A 704 25.14 -16.80 10.31
C GLY A 704 23.72 -16.42 9.89
N ARG A 705 22.75 -17.26 10.27
CA ARG A 705 21.33 -17.15 9.91
C ARG A 705 20.55 -16.36 10.96
N ARG A 706 20.74 -15.04 10.98
CA ARG A 706 20.21 -14.13 12.01
C ARG A 706 19.03 -13.30 11.48
N LEU A 707 17.92 -13.34 12.19
CA LEU A 707 16.69 -12.62 11.86
C LEU A 707 16.27 -11.71 13.01
N LEU A 708 15.85 -10.49 12.70
CA LEU A 708 15.07 -9.65 13.60
C LEU A 708 13.61 -10.09 13.50
N VAL A 709 12.97 -10.35 14.63
CA VAL A 709 11.54 -10.67 14.68
C VAL A 709 10.85 -9.68 15.62
N VAL A 710 9.89 -8.93 15.12
CA VAL A 710 9.07 -8.00 15.91
C VAL A 710 7.61 -8.45 15.83
N ARG A 711 6.98 -8.64 16.98
CA ARG A 711 5.56 -8.97 17.08
C ARG A 711 4.82 -7.86 17.79
N ILE A 712 3.67 -7.47 17.24
CA ILE A 712 2.83 -6.40 17.78
C ILE A 712 1.37 -6.87 17.84
N PRO A 713 0.58 -6.31 18.77
CA PRO A 713 -0.86 -6.50 18.73
C PRO A 713 -1.43 -5.82 17.48
N GLY A 714 -2.46 -6.43 16.92
CA GLY A 714 -3.34 -5.80 15.93
C GLY A 714 -4.57 -5.22 16.61
N GLN A 715 -5.71 -5.37 15.95
CA GLN A 715 -7.01 -5.06 16.56
C GLN A 715 -7.57 -6.20 17.40
N LEU A 716 -7.00 -7.41 17.32
CA LEU A 716 -7.31 -8.53 18.21
C LEU A 716 -6.65 -8.33 19.59
N SER A 717 -7.01 -7.23 20.25
CA SER A 717 -6.51 -6.86 21.57
C SER A 717 -7.05 -7.79 22.65
N GLY A 718 -6.45 -7.78 23.85
CA GLY A 718 -6.97 -8.53 24.99
C GLY A 718 -8.43 -8.19 25.32
N GLU A 719 -8.83 -6.92 25.19
CA GLU A 719 -10.22 -6.47 25.41
C GLU A 719 -11.15 -7.04 24.33
N THR A 720 -10.75 -6.95 23.05
CA THR A 720 -11.51 -7.49 21.92
C THR A 720 -11.70 -9.00 22.03
N LEU A 721 -10.65 -9.73 22.40
CA LEU A 721 -10.72 -11.18 22.58
C LEU A 721 -11.60 -11.55 23.80
N ALA A 722 -11.53 -10.77 24.88
CA ALA A 722 -12.38 -10.98 26.05
C ALA A 722 -13.87 -10.76 25.71
N GLU A 723 -14.20 -9.73 24.93
CA GLU A 723 -15.55 -9.49 24.44
C GLU A 723 -16.04 -10.61 23.52
N TYR A 724 -15.26 -10.95 22.48
CA TYR A 724 -15.60 -12.02 21.53
C TYR A 724 -15.84 -13.36 22.22
N ALA A 725 -15.09 -13.66 23.30
CA ALA A 725 -15.27 -14.87 24.10
C ALA A 725 -16.64 -14.94 24.79
N THR A 726 -17.33 -13.81 25.01
CA THR A 726 -18.68 -13.79 25.59
C THR A 726 -19.78 -14.17 24.60
N PHE A 727 -19.50 -14.12 23.29
CA PHE A 727 -20.49 -14.39 22.26
C PHE A 727 -20.92 -15.86 22.29
N SER A 728 -22.20 -16.11 21.99
CA SER A 728 -22.70 -17.49 21.85
C SER A 728 -22.00 -18.20 20.70
N ALA A 729 -21.85 -19.52 20.80
CA ALA A 729 -21.19 -20.31 19.76
C ALA A 729 -21.83 -20.09 18.36
N PHE A 730 -23.15 -19.93 18.30
CA PHE A 730 -23.88 -19.63 17.06
C PHE A 730 -23.55 -18.26 16.45
N GLY A 731 -23.24 -17.26 17.28
CA GLY A 731 -22.90 -15.91 16.81
C GLY A 731 -21.45 -15.77 16.36
N ARG A 732 -20.52 -16.55 16.92
CA ARG A 732 -19.07 -16.42 16.69
C ARG A 732 -18.67 -16.58 15.23
N ASP A 733 -19.29 -17.53 14.51
CA ASP A 733 -18.97 -17.82 13.10
C ASP A 733 -19.51 -16.75 12.12
N ARG A 734 -20.41 -15.87 12.58
CA ARG A 734 -21.00 -14.80 11.77
C ARG A 734 -20.24 -13.47 11.89
N VAL A 735 -19.38 -13.33 12.89
CA VAL A 735 -18.58 -12.12 13.10
C VAL A 735 -17.60 -11.95 11.95
N GLY A 736 -17.66 -10.80 11.28
CA GLY A 736 -16.80 -10.49 10.11
C GLY A 736 -17.22 -11.17 8.81
N ALA A 737 -18.25 -12.02 8.82
CA ALA A 737 -18.76 -12.73 7.66
C ALA A 737 -20.27 -13.03 7.81
N GLU A 738 -21.08 -11.98 7.95
CA GLU A 738 -22.53 -12.15 8.03
C GLU A 738 -23.08 -12.73 6.72
N THR A 739 -23.89 -13.79 6.82
CA THR A 739 -24.45 -14.51 5.67
C THR A 739 -25.96 -14.66 5.71
N VAL A 740 -26.59 -14.29 6.83
CA VAL A 740 -28.03 -14.48 7.03
C VAL A 740 -28.69 -13.18 7.49
N ARG A 741 -29.99 -13.08 7.25
CA ARG A 741 -30.79 -11.98 7.80
C ARG A 741 -30.93 -12.18 9.31
N TRP A 742 -31.15 -11.10 10.04
CA TRP A 742 -31.37 -11.18 11.50
C TRP A 742 -32.69 -11.87 11.88
N TYR A 743 -33.59 -12.11 10.93
CA TYR A 743 -34.86 -12.80 11.09
C TYR A 743 -35.17 -13.69 9.87
N ASN A 744 -36.06 -14.67 10.04
CA ASN A 744 -36.51 -15.57 8.99
C ASN A 744 -37.59 -14.95 8.09
#